data_AF-A0A2I4GGG5-F1
#
_entry.id   AF-A0A2I4GGG5-F1
#
_cell.length_a   1.000
_cell.length_b   1.000
_cell.length_c   1.000
_cell.angle_alpha   90.00
_cell.angle_beta   90.00
_cell.angle_gamma   90.00
#
_symmetry.space_group_name_H-M   'P 1'
#
loop_
_entity.id
_entity.type
_entity.pdbx_description
1 polymer ?
#
loop_
_entity_poly.entity_id
_entity_poly.type
_entity_poly.pdbx_seq_one_letter_code
_entity_poly.pdbx_strand_id
1 'polypeptide(L)'
;MLPKAFFPLSLITIITFFSYSSHVASANSASSTAQGRAEAEALLKWKATLQNQTQSHLSSWTLSRSNATSTSSPCMMSWIGIGCNDVGSVTRINLTSIGLIGSIPASLGDLIGLKVLSLYGNQLSGPLPREINNLTNLTLFFLSNNSISGFLPENICHGGILEDFCASNNRFVGTVPKGLKNCTSLTRLRLDRNNLIGNISQDFGIYPKLDYLDLSYNKFLGEISSNWGKCQLLTSLKISNNQITGEIPPKLGESTLLHVIDLSSNNLVGKIPYELGKLKSLFNLTLSNNNLSGSIPPEIGTDLPDLTYLDLAANNLSGPIPRQLGDCSKMLYLNLRNNHFSEGIPIEIGKLLFLQVLLDLSRNSLTGEIPWQIGNLVKLEILNLSHNNLSGSIPSSFDNLQSMRLVDLSYNDLEGPIPNNKAFEEARSEAFSHNKDLCGNHTGLMSCHPPVKDAKDGDDRVALLVIIPIAVAVFFFTTITGMIYILRKERKKKGNKLRDSHQENVFSIWSYEGKLVFQDIKEATEGFNTKYCIGVGATGSVYKAEMSSGQVVAVKILQHAMLEERKSYESEIRALTTIRHRNIVKLHGFCSHAQQSFLIYEYLERGSMAKILSNMGKSKELDWIKRINIVKGFANALCYMHHDCRPPIIHRDISSNNLLLDTDYEAHVSDFGTARVLKLDSCNWTGLAGTYGYIAPELAYTMKVTEKCDVYSFGVATLEIIVGHHPGELICSLSSSTSSMSSSSSPTSSFSPFNPHGMLLKDMLDKRIATPQAEIADKVITIAKLAFSCINANPDLRPTMERVSQELSTRRQSFSESFDMVTLRQLMNLDHED
;
A
#
# COMPACT_ATOMS: atom_id res chain seq x y z
N MET A 1 37.65 -81.68 -42.62
CA MET A 1 38.67 -81.26 -41.63
C MET A 1 38.25 -79.92 -41.05
N LEU A 2 38.27 -79.82 -39.71
CA LEU A 2 37.69 -78.76 -38.86
C LEU A 2 38.35 -77.37 -38.98
N PRO A 3 37.64 -76.29 -38.56
CA PRO A 3 38.20 -74.96 -38.32
C PRO A 3 38.75 -74.81 -36.89
N LYS A 4 39.73 -73.93 -36.69
CA LYS A 4 40.31 -73.58 -35.37
C LYS A 4 39.90 -72.18 -34.91
N ALA A 5 39.68 -72.08 -33.60
CA ALA A 5 39.06 -71.00 -32.86
C ALA A 5 40.02 -69.84 -32.48
N PHE A 6 39.41 -68.67 -32.27
CA PHE A 6 39.94 -67.46 -31.64
C PHE A 6 39.77 -67.50 -30.10
N PHE A 7 40.69 -66.87 -29.35
CA PHE A 7 40.54 -66.48 -27.94
C PHE A 7 40.84 -64.97 -27.79
N PRO A 8 40.11 -64.19 -26.96
CA PRO A 8 40.39 -62.76 -26.76
C PRO A 8 41.06 -62.44 -25.43
N LEU A 9 42.08 -61.57 -25.47
CA LEU A 9 42.49 -60.69 -24.36
C LEU A 9 41.65 -59.40 -24.44
N SER A 10 40.58 -59.27 -23.65
CA SER A 10 39.89 -57.97 -23.53
C SER A 10 39.21 -57.70 -22.18
N LEU A 11 39.44 -58.52 -21.14
CA LEU A 11 38.73 -58.34 -19.87
C LEU A 11 39.45 -57.45 -18.84
N ILE A 12 40.76 -57.17 -19.00
CA ILE A 12 41.55 -56.50 -17.95
C ILE A 12 41.56 -54.97 -18.10
N THR A 13 41.39 -54.43 -19.31
CA THR A 13 41.38 -52.96 -19.56
C THR A 13 40.04 -52.28 -19.30
N ILE A 14 38.93 -53.04 -19.27
CA ILE A 14 37.60 -52.49 -18.97
C ILE A 14 37.40 -52.29 -17.46
N ILE A 15 38.01 -53.15 -16.62
CA ILE A 15 37.88 -53.07 -15.16
C ILE A 15 38.64 -51.85 -14.59
N THR A 16 39.75 -51.44 -15.21
CA THR A 16 40.51 -50.24 -14.81
C THR A 16 39.81 -48.93 -15.19
N PHE A 17 39.03 -48.90 -16.27
CA PHE A 17 38.28 -47.70 -16.68
C PHE A 17 36.98 -47.52 -15.86
N PHE A 18 36.29 -48.61 -15.52
CA PHE A 18 35.13 -48.55 -14.63
C PHE A 18 35.52 -48.22 -13.18
N SER A 19 36.65 -48.71 -12.67
CA SER A 19 37.15 -48.33 -11.34
C SER A 19 37.59 -46.85 -11.29
N TYR A 20 38.26 -46.33 -12.33
CA TYR A 20 38.64 -44.91 -12.39
C TYR A 20 37.41 -43.98 -12.49
N SER A 21 36.42 -44.34 -13.30
CA SER A 21 35.16 -43.57 -13.46
C SER A 21 34.31 -43.59 -12.19
N SER A 22 34.27 -44.74 -11.49
CA SER A 22 33.60 -44.89 -10.20
C SER A 22 34.31 -44.13 -9.08
N HIS A 23 35.65 -44.10 -9.08
CA HIS A 23 36.44 -43.31 -8.15
C HIS A 23 36.30 -41.80 -8.37
N VAL A 24 36.21 -41.33 -9.62
CA VAL A 24 35.96 -39.91 -9.93
C VAL A 24 34.52 -39.50 -9.57
N ALA A 25 33.52 -40.35 -9.81
CA ALA A 25 32.14 -40.10 -9.37
C ALA A 25 31.99 -40.12 -7.84
N SER A 26 32.70 -41.02 -7.15
CA SER A 26 32.76 -41.09 -5.68
C SER A 26 33.55 -39.93 -5.07
N ALA A 27 34.57 -39.41 -5.74
CA ALA A 27 35.34 -38.25 -5.28
C ALA A 27 34.55 -36.94 -5.43
N ASN A 28 33.81 -36.78 -6.54
CA ASN A 28 32.93 -35.63 -6.76
C ASN A 28 31.75 -35.61 -5.78
N SER A 29 31.19 -36.78 -5.41
CA SER A 29 30.13 -36.88 -4.40
C SER A 29 30.64 -36.69 -2.96
N ALA A 30 31.88 -37.08 -2.66
CA ALA A 30 32.54 -36.82 -1.37
C ALA A 30 32.93 -35.33 -1.20
N SER A 31 33.36 -34.67 -2.29
CA SER A 31 33.69 -33.24 -2.31
C SER A 31 32.43 -32.36 -2.14
N SER A 32 31.32 -32.72 -2.78
CA SER A 32 30.06 -31.96 -2.68
C SER A 32 29.40 -32.11 -1.30
N THR A 33 29.51 -33.29 -0.69
CA THR A 33 29.02 -33.53 0.68
C THR A 33 29.86 -32.81 1.74
N ALA A 34 31.18 -32.68 1.55
CA ALA A 34 32.03 -31.85 2.41
C ALA A 34 31.66 -30.36 2.32
N GLN A 35 31.35 -29.86 1.11
CA GLN A 35 30.94 -28.48 0.89
C GLN A 35 29.60 -28.15 1.56
N GLY A 36 28.56 -28.97 1.38
CA GLY A 36 27.25 -28.74 2.01
C GLY A 36 27.32 -28.72 3.55
N ARG A 37 28.23 -29.50 4.14
CA ARG A 37 28.47 -29.48 5.59
C ARG A 37 29.16 -28.20 6.06
N ALA A 38 30.17 -27.72 5.33
CA ALA A 38 30.84 -26.45 5.66
C ALA A 38 29.86 -25.26 5.57
N GLU A 39 28.99 -25.24 4.56
CA GLU A 39 27.94 -24.24 4.41
C GLU A 39 26.91 -24.30 5.56
N ALA A 40 26.54 -25.51 6.01
CA ALA A 40 25.69 -25.69 7.19
C ALA A 40 26.35 -25.15 8.48
N GLU A 41 27.64 -25.40 8.68
CA GLU A 41 28.40 -24.89 9.83
C GLU A 41 28.49 -23.35 9.80
N ALA A 42 28.69 -22.74 8.62
CA ALA A 42 28.70 -21.30 8.44
C ALA A 42 27.35 -20.64 8.82
N LEU A 43 26.24 -21.27 8.43
CA LEU A 43 24.88 -20.82 8.77
C LEU A 43 24.56 -21.03 10.27
N LEU A 44 25.01 -22.11 10.89
CA LEU A 44 24.85 -22.31 12.34
C LEU A 44 25.66 -21.29 13.14
N LYS A 45 26.87 -20.97 12.68
CA LYS A 45 27.67 -19.88 13.25
C LYS A 45 26.92 -18.56 13.17
N TRP A 46 26.24 -18.28 12.05
CA TRP A 46 25.37 -17.11 11.95
C TRP A 46 24.23 -17.13 12.96
N LYS A 47 23.46 -18.23 13.02
CA LYS A 47 22.38 -18.38 13.99
C LYS A 47 22.84 -18.10 15.43
N ALA A 48 24.03 -18.57 15.81
CA ALA A 48 24.61 -18.32 17.13
C ALA A 48 24.94 -16.84 17.41
N THR A 49 25.13 -16.00 16.37
CA THR A 49 25.35 -14.55 16.53
C THR A 49 24.07 -13.72 16.63
N LEU A 50 22.91 -14.30 16.28
CA LEU A 50 21.62 -13.62 16.38
C LEU A 50 21.14 -13.57 17.83
N GLN A 51 20.32 -12.57 18.19
CA GLN A 51 19.77 -12.49 19.54
C GLN A 51 18.92 -13.72 19.86
N ASN A 52 19.10 -14.30 21.05
CA ASN A 52 18.46 -15.55 21.50
C ASN A 52 16.95 -15.62 21.23
N GLN A 53 16.25 -14.50 21.41
CA GLN A 53 14.79 -14.42 21.22
C GLN A 53 14.37 -14.70 19.77
N THR A 54 15.24 -14.43 18.79
CA THR A 54 14.99 -14.60 17.36
C THR A 54 15.55 -15.90 16.78
N GLN A 55 16.40 -16.60 17.54
CA GLN A 55 16.95 -17.90 17.11
C GLN A 55 15.89 -19.00 17.01
N SER A 56 14.79 -18.87 17.76
CA SER A 56 13.62 -19.75 17.69
C SER A 56 12.94 -19.73 16.31
N HIS A 57 13.03 -18.61 15.59
CA HIS A 57 12.49 -18.48 14.23
C HIS A 57 13.30 -19.30 13.21
N LEU A 58 14.52 -19.71 13.58
CA LEU A 58 15.39 -20.61 12.82
C LEU A 58 15.47 -21.99 13.50
N SER A 59 14.40 -22.45 14.15
CA SER A 59 14.37 -23.70 14.92
C SER A 59 14.81 -24.92 14.12
N SER A 60 14.51 -24.96 12.81
CA SER A 60 14.92 -26.06 11.93
C SER A 60 16.43 -26.13 11.68
N TRP A 61 17.17 -25.04 11.90
CA TRP A 61 18.63 -24.99 11.69
C TRP A 61 19.34 -25.73 12.83
N THR A 62 19.44 -27.04 12.70
CA THR A 62 20.10 -27.95 13.64
C THR A 62 20.80 -29.07 12.88
N LEU A 63 21.85 -29.66 13.46
CA LEU A 63 22.47 -30.89 12.97
C LEU A 63 21.91 -32.05 13.80
N SER A 64 21.20 -32.99 13.19
CA SER A 64 20.64 -34.15 13.90
C SER A 64 21.75 -35.16 14.19
N ARG A 65 21.88 -35.59 15.45
CA ARG A 65 22.92 -36.54 15.90
C ARG A 65 22.62 -38.00 15.54
N SER A 66 21.41 -38.33 15.05
CA SER A 66 20.94 -39.71 14.98
C SER A 66 21.18 -40.46 13.67
N ASN A 67 21.85 -39.85 12.67
CA ASN A 67 22.42 -40.57 11.53
C ASN A 67 23.69 -39.86 11.08
N ALA A 68 24.83 -40.24 11.65
CA ALA A 68 26.14 -39.84 11.20
C ALA A 68 26.52 -40.53 9.88
N THR A 69 25.70 -40.34 8.84
CA THR A 69 26.15 -40.52 7.46
C THR A 69 26.59 -39.15 6.94
N SER A 70 27.67 -39.14 6.18
CA SER A 70 28.43 -37.99 5.67
C SER A 70 27.68 -37.09 4.68
N THR A 71 26.35 -37.01 4.74
CA THR A 71 25.44 -36.40 3.75
C THR A 71 24.54 -35.33 4.36
N SER A 72 25.07 -34.46 5.24
CA SER A 72 24.28 -33.46 5.96
C SER A 72 24.32 -32.09 5.26
N SER A 73 23.48 -31.87 4.25
CA SER A 73 23.26 -30.54 3.66
C SER A 73 22.05 -29.84 4.30
N PRO A 74 22.03 -28.49 4.38
CA PRO A 74 20.89 -27.74 4.95
C PRO A 74 19.54 -28.07 4.29
N CYS A 75 19.54 -28.35 2.99
CA CYS A 75 18.32 -28.63 2.24
C CYS A 75 17.79 -30.05 2.42
N MET A 76 18.67 -31.04 2.62
CA MET A 76 18.24 -32.38 3.02
C MET A 76 17.58 -32.38 4.42
N MET A 77 17.89 -31.37 5.22
CA MET A 77 17.33 -31.17 6.56
C MET A 77 16.14 -30.20 6.56
N SER A 78 15.66 -29.77 5.38
CA SER A 78 14.52 -28.85 5.21
C SER A 78 14.66 -27.57 6.04
N TRP A 79 15.85 -26.97 6.08
CA TRP A 79 16.07 -25.74 6.82
C TRP A 79 15.22 -24.59 6.25
N ILE A 80 14.47 -23.93 7.14
CA ILE A 80 13.64 -22.79 6.79
C ILE A 80 14.47 -21.73 6.06
N GLY A 81 13.94 -21.28 4.91
CA GLY A 81 14.54 -20.24 4.10
C GLY A 81 15.78 -20.65 3.30
N ILE A 82 16.21 -21.92 3.32
CA ILE A 82 17.39 -22.38 2.57
C ILE A 82 16.98 -23.18 1.33
N GLY A 83 17.59 -22.88 0.19
CA GLY A 83 17.48 -23.65 -1.05
C GLY A 83 18.84 -24.01 -1.62
N CYS A 84 18.95 -25.20 -2.21
CA CYS A 84 20.20 -25.77 -2.71
C CYS A 84 20.06 -26.18 -4.17
N ASN A 85 21.20 -26.37 -4.83
CA ASN A 85 21.25 -27.04 -6.13
C ASN A 85 21.18 -28.57 -5.99
N ASP A 86 21.19 -29.28 -7.11
CA ASP A 86 21.07 -30.75 -7.18
C ASP A 86 22.18 -31.51 -6.43
N VAL A 87 23.32 -30.84 -6.21
CA VAL A 87 24.46 -31.40 -5.45
C VAL A 87 24.46 -31.01 -3.97
N GLY A 88 23.41 -30.32 -3.50
CA GLY A 88 23.20 -30.00 -2.08
C GLY A 88 23.92 -28.74 -1.56
N SER A 89 24.53 -27.94 -2.44
CA SER A 89 25.16 -26.66 -2.07
C SER A 89 24.13 -25.52 -2.06
N VAL A 90 24.22 -24.65 -1.05
CA VAL A 90 23.30 -23.54 -0.80
C VAL A 90 23.39 -22.49 -1.92
N THR A 91 22.28 -22.32 -2.63
CA THR A 91 22.15 -21.32 -3.72
C THR A 91 21.13 -20.23 -3.41
N ARG A 92 20.28 -20.43 -2.40
CA ARG A 92 19.24 -19.49 -2.00
C ARG A 92 19.14 -19.40 -0.48
N ILE A 93 19.15 -18.18 0.03
CA ILE A 93 18.77 -17.83 1.39
C ILE A 93 17.63 -16.82 1.29
N ASN A 94 16.48 -17.16 1.85
CA ASN A 94 15.32 -16.29 1.93
C ASN A 94 14.77 -16.29 3.37
N LEU A 95 15.15 -15.27 4.11
CA LEU A 95 14.75 -15.03 5.50
C LEU A 95 13.97 -13.72 5.60
N THR A 96 13.07 -13.50 4.64
CA THR A 96 12.30 -12.27 4.50
C THR A 96 11.32 -12.10 5.66
N SER A 97 11.45 -11.00 6.40
CA SER A 97 10.53 -10.57 7.46
C SER A 97 10.20 -11.65 8.48
N ILE A 98 11.21 -12.42 8.89
CA ILE A 98 11.09 -13.40 9.98
C ILE A 98 11.56 -12.81 11.32
N GLY A 99 11.71 -11.49 11.42
CA GLY A 99 12.03 -10.80 12.67
C GLY A 99 13.45 -11.00 13.21
N LEU A 100 14.44 -11.29 12.37
CA LEU A 100 15.83 -11.50 12.84
C LEU A 100 16.43 -10.22 13.44
N ILE A 101 17.08 -10.34 14.60
CA ILE A 101 17.83 -9.26 15.25
C ILE A 101 19.29 -9.69 15.44
N GLY A 102 20.23 -8.88 14.94
CA GLY A 102 21.66 -9.15 15.04
C GLY A 102 22.44 -8.53 13.88
N SER A 103 23.64 -9.04 13.61
CA SER A 103 24.48 -8.62 12.49
C SER A 103 24.63 -9.72 11.43
N ILE A 104 25.04 -9.34 10.23
CA ILE A 104 25.43 -10.30 9.18
C ILE A 104 26.91 -10.70 9.43
N PRO A 105 27.22 -12.00 9.59
CA PRO A 105 28.55 -12.47 9.93
C PRO A 105 29.42 -12.68 8.70
N ALA A 106 30.74 -12.62 8.90
CA ALA A 106 31.72 -12.87 7.84
C ALA A 106 31.57 -14.23 7.16
N SER A 107 31.14 -15.27 7.91
CA SER A 107 30.94 -16.62 7.37
C SER A 107 29.85 -16.71 6.30
N LEU A 108 28.98 -15.70 6.16
CA LEU A 108 28.04 -15.65 5.06
C LEU A 108 28.75 -15.52 3.70
N GLY A 109 29.95 -14.91 3.68
CA GLY A 109 30.81 -14.81 2.50
C GLY A 109 31.43 -16.14 2.04
N ASP A 110 31.35 -17.20 2.85
CA ASP A 110 31.86 -18.53 2.50
C ASP A 110 30.90 -19.26 1.54
N LEU A 111 29.66 -18.79 1.39
CA LEU A 111 28.63 -19.38 0.53
C LEU A 111 28.77 -18.93 -0.92
N ILE A 112 29.92 -19.21 -1.55
CA ILE A 112 30.29 -18.73 -2.89
C ILE A 112 29.31 -19.15 -4.02
N GLY A 113 28.51 -20.20 -3.79
CA GLY A 113 27.47 -20.66 -4.72
C GLY A 113 26.15 -19.87 -4.65
N LEU A 114 26.04 -18.92 -3.72
CA LEU A 114 24.79 -18.21 -3.44
C LEU A 114 24.38 -17.31 -4.61
N LYS A 115 23.16 -17.53 -5.11
CA LYS A 115 22.52 -16.77 -6.19
C LYS A 115 21.48 -15.79 -5.67
N VAL A 116 20.75 -16.19 -4.62
CA VAL A 116 19.68 -15.38 -4.04
C VAL A 116 19.94 -15.19 -2.56
N LEU A 117 20.05 -13.93 -2.13
CA LEU A 117 20.14 -13.57 -0.72
C LEU A 117 19.06 -12.54 -0.39
N SER A 118 18.00 -12.98 0.29
CA SER A 118 16.92 -12.12 0.76
C SER A 118 16.84 -12.08 2.28
N LEU A 119 17.20 -10.92 2.83
CA LEU A 119 17.14 -10.57 4.25
C LEU A 119 16.16 -9.40 4.50
N TYR A 120 15.28 -9.14 3.53
CA TYR A 120 14.35 -8.02 3.54
C TYR A 120 13.49 -7.99 4.80
N GLY A 121 13.35 -6.81 5.40
CA GLY A 121 12.34 -6.56 6.42
C GLY A 121 12.63 -7.17 7.79
N ASN A 122 13.90 -7.34 8.16
CA ASN A 122 14.32 -7.77 9.50
C ASN A 122 14.81 -6.56 10.34
N GLN A 123 15.43 -6.84 11.48
CA GLN A 123 16.07 -5.87 12.37
C GLN A 123 17.59 -6.06 12.38
N LEU A 124 18.16 -6.44 11.24
CA LEU A 124 19.61 -6.62 11.10
C LEU A 124 20.32 -5.27 11.19
N SER A 125 21.47 -5.24 11.83
CA SER A 125 22.25 -4.03 12.12
C SER A 125 23.76 -4.28 12.01
N GLY A 126 24.55 -3.22 12.14
CA GLY A 126 26.00 -3.28 11.92
C GLY A 126 26.38 -3.24 10.43
N PRO A 127 27.68 -3.26 10.11
CA PRO A 127 28.15 -3.21 8.73
C PRO A 127 28.02 -4.56 8.01
N LEU A 128 27.93 -4.53 6.67
CA LEU A 128 28.18 -5.73 5.87
C LEU A 128 29.65 -6.16 6.03
N PRO A 129 29.93 -7.44 6.31
CA PRO A 129 31.30 -7.92 6.40
C PRO A 129 31.95 -7.91 5.02
N ARG A 130 33.27 -7.64 4.98
CA ARG A 130 34.02 -7.53 3.72
C ARG A 130 33.97 -8.80 2.88
N GLU A 131 33.80 -9.95 3.53
CA GLU A 131 33.70 -11.28 2.93
C GLU A 131 32.48 -11.42 2.01
N ILE A 132 31.45 -10.56 2.14
CA ILE A 132 30.33 -10.50 1.18
C ILE A 132 30.81 -10.21 -0.26
N ASN A 133 31.96 -9.55 -0.42
CA ASN A 133 32.57 -9.33 -1.74
C ASN A 133 32.96 -10.64 -2.46
N ASN A 134 33.01 -11.78 -1.76
CA ASN A 134 33.26 -13.09 -2.36
C ASN A 134 32.02 -13.68 -3.06
N LEU A 135 30.83 -13.13 -2.80
CA LEU A 135 29.56 -13.62 -3.34
C LEU A 135 29.32 -13.09 -4.77
N THR A 136 30.18 -13.47 -5.70
CA THR A 136 30.15 -12.97 -7.09
C THR A 136 29.03 -13.57 -7.95
N ASN A 137 28.36 -14.62 -7.44
CA ASN A 137 27.30 -15.35 -8.15
C ASN A 137 25.88 -14.85 -7.85
N LEU A 138 25.75 -13.76 -7.08
CA LEU A 138 24.45 -13.20 -6.72
C LEU A 138 23.74 -12.65 -7.96
N THR A 139 22.52 -13.15 -8.20
CA THR A 139 21.58 -12.60 -9.17
C THR A 139 20.56 -11.70 -8.48
N LEU A 140 20.11 -12.07 -7.28
CA LEU A 140 19.12 -11.31 -6.49
C LEU A 140 19.67 -11.03 -5.09
N PHE A 141 19.80 -9.75 -4.76
CA PHE A 141 20.29 -9.32 -3.44
C PHE A 141 19.34 -8.32 -2.77
N PHE A 142 18.64 -8.78 -1.74
CA PHE A 142 17.60 -8.01 -1.05
C PHE A 142 17.95 -7.81 0.42
N LEU A 143 18.29 -6.57 0.79
CA LEU A 143 18.62 -6.13 2.14
C LEU A 143 17.64 -5.08 2.69
N SER A 144 16.64 -4.66 1.90
CA SER A 144 15.83 -3.49 2.26
C SER A 144 15.09 -3.64 3.59
N ASN A 145 14.75 -2.52 4.22
CA ASN A 145 14.02 -2.45 5.49
C ASN A 145 14.75 -3.17 6.64
N ASN A 146 15.97 -2.73 6.92
CA ASN A 146 16.77 -3.16 8.08
C ASN A 146 17.44 -1.92 8.73
N SER A 147 18.41 -2.12 9.62
CA SER A 147 19.27 -1.07 10.19
C SER A 147 20.75 -1.30 9.85
N ILE A 148 21.03 -1.89 8.68
CA ILE A 148 22.40 -2.19 8.22
C ILE A 148 23.12 -0.88 7.93
N SER A 149 24.37 -0.76 8.37
CA SER A 149 25.20 0.45 8.28
C SER A 149 26.48 0.18 7.49
N GLY A 150 27.39 1.15 7.42
CA GLY A 150 28.65 0.99 6.68
C GLY A 150 28.48 1.11 5.17
N PHE A 151 29.40 0.51 4.42
CA PHE A 151 29.49 0.64 2.97
C PHE A 151 28.77 -0.50 2.23
N LEU A 152 28.31 -0.22 1.01
CA LEU A 152 27.87 -1.26 0.09
C LEU A 152 29.08 -2.09 -0.40
N PRO A 153 28.91 -3.37 -0.78
CA PRO A 153 30.03 -4.23 -1.22
C PRO A 153 30.61 -3.78 -2.56
N GLU A 154 31.92 -3.50 -2.61
CA GLU A 154 32.63 -3.03 -3.82
C GLU A 154 32.48 -3.98 -5.02
N ASN A 155 32.46 -5.29 -4.78
CA ASN A 155 32.44 -6.31 -5.84
C ASN A 155 31.03 -6.84 -6.17
N ILE A 156 29.96 -6.11 -5.82
CA ILE A 156 28.59 -6.65 -5.86
C ILE A 156 28.13 -7.12 -7.25
N CYS A 157 28.67 -6.54 -8.32
CA CYS A 157 28.40 -6.97 -9.70
C CYS A 157 29.67 -7.42 -10.45
N HIS A 158 30.70 -7.89 -9.74
CA HIS A 158 31.93 -8.36 -10.39
C HIS A 158 31.67 -9.55 -11.34
N GLY A 159 30.72 -10.42 -11.00
CA GLY A 159 30.31 -11.54 -11.85
C GLY A 159 29.47 -11.15 -13.08
N GLY A 160 28.99 -9.90 -13.18
CA GLY A 160 28.20 -9.43 -14.32
C GLY A 160 26.83 -10.09 -14.49
N ILE A 161 26.30 -10.73 -13.44
CA ILE A 161 25.02 -11.46 -13.47
C ILE A 161 23.99 -10.94 -12.45
N LEU A 162 24.29 -9.83 -11.76
CA LEU A 162 23.37 -9.23 -10.78
C LEU A 162 22.19 -8.59 -11.52
N GLU A 163 20.99 -9.05 -11.22
CA GLU A 163 19.73 -8.62 -11.85
C GLU A 163 19.01 -7.61 -10.96
N ASP A 164 18.70 -8.00 -9.72
CA ASP A 164 18.03 -7.11 -8.78
C ASP A 164 18.89 -6.84 -7.54
N PHE A 165 19.12 -5.57 -7.27
CA PHE A 165 19.76 -5.12 -6.04
C PHE A 165 18.88 -4.13 -5.28
N CYS A 166 18.33 -4.58 -4.16
CA CYS A 166 17.49 -3.75 -3.29
C CYS A 166 18.10 -3.63 -1.89
N ALA A 167 18.57 -2.44 -1.53
CA ALA A 167 19.13 -2.11 -0.22
C ALA A 167 18.41 -0.93 0.46
N SER A 168 17.19 -0.62 0.03
CA SER A 168 16.40 0.52 0.49
C SER A 168 16.16 0.56 2.00
N ASN A 169 15.99 1.75 2.57
CA ASN A 169 15.61 1.94 3.97
C ASN A 169 16.57 1.22 4.93
N ASN A 170 17.82 1.67 4.92
CA ASN A 170 18.91 1.22 5.76
C ASN A 170 19.74 2.44 6.20
N ARG A 171 20.95 2.22 6.72
CA ARG A 171 21.89 3.27 7.15
C ARG A 171 23.20 3.22 6.36
N PHE A 172 23.17 2.77 5.10
CA PHE A 172 24.37 2.71 4.26
C PHE A 172 24.95 4.12 4.02
N VAL A 173 26.28 4.21 4.03
CA VAL A 173 27.06 5.44 3.83
C VAL A 173 28.12 5.22 2.74
N GLY A 174 28.76 6.32 2.31
CA GLY A 174 29.80 6.28 1.27
C GLY A 174 29.23 6.29 -0.14
N THR A 175 30.11 6.06 -1.12
CA THR A 175 29.74 6.04 -2.54
C THR A 175 29.16 4.70 -2.96
N VAL A 176 28.43 4.68 -4.08
CA VAL A 176 28.03 3.41 -4.67
C VAL A 176 29.25 2.67 -5.26
N PRO A 177 29.27 1.32 -5.20
CA PRO A 177 30.36 0.51 -5.75
C PRO A 177 30.64 0.79 -7.21
N LYS A 178 31.92 0.93 -7.59
CA LYS A 178 32.30 1.18 -9.00
C LYS A 178 31.86 0.06 -9.94
N GLY A 179 31.75 -1.17 -9.42
CA GLY A 179 31.23 -2.31 -10.18
C GLY A 179 29.80 -2.11 -10.68
N LEU A 180 28.97 -1.32 -9.99
CA LEU A 180 27.59 -1.05 -10.43
C LEU A 180 27.53 -0.19 -11.69
N LYS A 181 28.53 0.64 -11.97
CA LYS A 181 28.55 1.50 -13.16
C LYS A 181 28.45 0.69 -14.46
N ASN A 182 29.10 -0.46 -14.51
CA ASN A 182 29.18 -1.31 -15.71
C ASN A 182 28.29 -2.57 -15.61
N CYS A 183 27.37 -2.62 -14.66
CA CYS A 183 26.55 -3.79 -14.39
C CYS A 183 25.36 -3.89 -15.36
N THR A 184 25.62 -4.30 -16.61
CA THR A 184 24.61 -4.32 -17.69
C THR A 184 23.52 -5.38 -17.51
N SER A 185 23.68 -6.30 -16.54
CA SER A 185 22.67 -7.30 -16.19
C SER A 185 21.51 -6.76 -15.36
N LEU A 186 21.66 -5.58 -14.72
CA LEU A 186 20.66 -5.04 -13.80
C LEU A 186 19.31 -4.81 -14.48
N THR A 187 18.29 -5.35 -13.85
CA THR A 187 16.86 -5.14 -14.13
C THR A 187 16.26 -4.17 -13.12
N ARG A 188 16.65 -4.27 -11.84
CA ARG A 188 16.19 -3.36 -10.79
C ARG A 188 17.28 -2.91 -9.84
N LEU A 189 17.31 -1.61 -9.57
CA LEU A 189 18.21 -1.01 -8.59
C LEU A 189 17.44 -0.11 -7.62
N ARG A 190 17.48 -0.46 -6.34
CA ARG A 190 16.83 0.30 -5.27
C ARG A 190 17.77 0.55 -4.11
N LEU A 191 18.22 1.79 -3.99
CA LEU A 191 19.12 2.26 -2.93
C LEU A 191 18.47 3.38 -2.10
N ASP A 192 17.17 3.60 -2.27
CA ASP A 192 16.41 4.68 -1.65
C ASP A 192 16.44 4.66 -0.11
N ARG A 193 16.31 5.83 0.54
CA ARG A 193 16.28 5.99 2.00
C ARG A 193 17.53 5.43 2.69
N ASN A 194 18.69 5.99 2.33
CA ASN A 194 19.98 5.71 2.94
C ASN A 194 20.78 7.02 3.16
N ASN A 195 22.05 6.93 3.52
CA ASN A 195 22.97 8.06 3.65
C ASN A 195 24.06 8.02 2.57
N LEU A 196 23.76 7.49 1.39
CA LEU A 196 24.74 7.35 0.30
C LEU A 196 25.09 8.72 -0.29
N ILE A 197 26.36 8.88 -0.63
CA ILE A 197 26.92 10.03 -1.33
C ILE A 197 27.44 9.58 -2.70
N GLY A 198 27.94 10.50 -3.51
CA GLY A 198 28.52 10.18 -4.82
C GLY A 198 27.95 11.05 -5.92
N ASN A 199 28.64 11.07 -7.06
CA ASN A 199 28.24 11.87 -8.20
C ASN A 199 27.43 11.00 -9.16
N ILE A 200 26.13 11.28 -9.28
CA ILE A 200 25.20 10.47 -10.04
C ILE A 200 25.52 10.42 -11.54
N SER A 201 26.17 11.46 -12.08
CA SER A 201 26.63 11.51 -13.47
C SER A 201 27.83 10.59 -13.75
N GLN A 202 28.60 10.25 -12.71
CA GLN A 202 29.86 9.51 -12.81
C GLN A 202 29.73 8.07 -12.30
N ASP A 203 28.91 7.85 -11.28
CA ASP A 203 28.87 6.59 -10.55
C ASP A 203 27.92 5.56 -11.20
N PHE A 204 26.99 6.01 -12.03
CA PHE A 204 26.03 5.16 -12.76
C PHE A 204 26.32 5.16 -14.26
N GLY A 205 25.95 4.06 -14.93
CA GLY A 205 26.20 3.84 -16.36
C GLY A 205 24.94 3.78 -17.21
N ILE A 206 25.07 3.08 -18.34
CA ILE A 206 23.96 2.73 -19.23
C ILE A 206 23.55 1.30 -18.90
N TYR A 207 22.26 1.09 -18.65
CA TYR A 207 21.72 -0.20 -18.23
C TYR A 207 20.67 -0.68 -19.24
N PRO A 208 21.04 -1.56 -20.19
CA PRO A 208 20.13 -1.97 -21.26
C PRO A 208 18.91 -2.76 -20.78
N LYS A 209 19.01 -3.39 -19.60
CA LYS A 209 17.96 -4.25 -19.03
C LYS A 209 17.16 -3.60 -17.90
N LEU A 210 17.55 -2.41 -17.45
CA LEU A 210 17.01 -1.79 -16.24
C LEU A 210 15.60 -1.27 -16.51
N ASP A 211 14.63 -1.79 -15.76
CA ASP A 211 13.25 -1.30 -15.75
C ASP A 211 12.97 -0.33 -14.61
N TYR A 212 13.67 -0.47 -13.48
CA TYR A 212 13.38 0.29 -12.27
C TYR A 212 14.63 0.84 -11.60
N LEU A 213 14.65 2.15 -11.37
CA LEU A 213 15.70 2.85 -10.61
C LEU A 213 15.09 3.73 -9.51
N ASP A 214 15.46 3.47 -8.25
CA ASP A 214 15.14 4.35 -7.13
C ASP A 214 16.36 4.64 -6.24
N LEU A 215 16.79 5.89 -6.27
CA LEU A 215 17.92 6.45 -5.50
C LEU A 215 17.46 7.52 -4.50
N SER A 216 16.15 7.64 -4.30
CA SER A 216 15.55 8.76 -3.56
C SER A 216 15.95 8.78 -2.09
N TYR A 217 15.87 9.94 -1.42
CA TYR A 217 16.19 10.11 0.00
C TYR A 217 17.61 9.63 0.34
N ASN A 218 18.60 10.25 -0.32
CA ASN A 218 20.03 10.05 -0.09
C ASN A 218 20.74 11.42 -0.08
N LYS A 219 22.07 11.43 -0.26
CA LYS A 219 22.90 12.63 -0.33
C LYS A 219 23.70 12.66 -1.65
N PHE A 220 23.13 12.13 -2.74
CA PHE A 220 23.77 12.16 -4.04
C PHE A 220 23.89 13.60 -4.57
N LEU A 221 24.98 13.85 -5.29
CA LEU A 221 25.33 15.13 -5.92
C LEU A 221 25.60 14.94 -7.41
N GLY A 222 25.91 16.03 -8.11
CA GLY A 222 26.19 16.03 -9.54
C GLY A 222 24.92 16.23 -10.38
N GLU A 223 25.01 15.90 -11.66
CA GLU A 223 23.96 16.19 -12.64
C GLU A 223 23.28 14.92 -13.18
N ILE A 224 22.04 15.04 -13.64
CA ILE A 224 21.33 13.92 -14.27
C ILE A 224 22.02 13.57 -15.59
N SER A 225 22.51 12.34 -15.73
CA SER A 225 23.24 11.92 -16.92
C SER A 225 22.32 11.77 -18.13
N SER A 226 22.70 12.38 -19.24
CA SER A 226 22.03 12.17 -20.53
C SER A 226 22.09 10.72 -21.04
N ASN A 227 22.98 9.89 -20.47
CA ASN A 227 23.08 8.48 -20.78
C ASN A 227 21.84 7.68 -20.34
N TRP A 228 21.05 8.17 -19.38
CA TRP A 228 19.85 7.47 -18.92
C TRP A 228 18.73 7.46 -19.96
N GLY A 229 18.76 8.38 -20.93
CA GLY A 229 17.93 8.29 -22.13
C GLY A 229 18.18 7.04 -22.98
N LYS A 230 19.35 6.40 -22.82
CA LYS A 230 19.70 5.15 -23.53
C LYS A 230 19.23 3.89 -22.80
N CYS A 231 18.67 4.01 -21.59
CA CYS A 231 18.12 2.88 -20.83
C CYS A 231 16.71 2.57 -21.36
N GLN A 232 16.61 1.94 -22.52
CA GLN A 232 15.36 1.82 -23.29
C GLN A 232 14.23 1.04 -22.60
N LEU A 233 14.55 0.21 -21.59
CA LEU A 233 13.55 -0.54 -20.82
C LEU A 233 13.10 0.18 -19.54
N LEU A 234 13.65 1.35 -19.23
CA LEU A 234 13.40 2.04 -17.98
C LEU A 234 11.96 2.56 -17.93
N THR A 235 11.20 2.07 -16.96
CA THR A 235 9.80 2.46 -16.73
C THR A 235 9.65 3.41 -15.54
N SER A 236 10.58 3.35 -14.58
CA SER A 236 10.51 4.15 -13.36
C SER A 236 11.87 4.74 -13.03
N LEU A 237 11.96 6.06 -13.03
CA LEU A 237 13.15 6.81 -12.61
C LEU A 237 12.83 7.68 -11.41
N LYS A 238 13.41 7.36 -10.25
CA LYS A 238 13.19 8.09 -8.99
C LYS A 238 14.50 8.45 -8.33
N ILE A 239 14.73 9.73 -8.13
CA ILE A 239 15.95 10.27 -7.50
C ILE A 239 15.63 11.42 -6.55
N SER A 240 14.40 11.48 -6.04
CA SER A 240 13.92 12.60 -5.25
C SER A 240 14.63 12.74 -3.90
N ASN A 241 14.58 13.92 -3.29
CA ASN A 241 15.22 14.18 -1.99
C ASN A 241 16.73 13.85 -1.99
N ASN A 242 17.47 14.52 -2.87
CA ASN A 242 18.93 14.47 -2.96
C ASN A 242 19.50 15.90 -3.10
N GLN A 243 20.78 16.05 -3.47
CA GLN A 243 21.46 17.33 -3.70
C GLN A 243 21.88 17.47 -5.18
N ILE A 244 21.08 16.93 -6.09
CA ILE A 244 21.38 16.90 -7.53
C ILE A 244 21.19 18.29 -8.13
N THR A 245 22.12 18.72 -8.98
CA THR A 245 22.17 20.03 -9.64
C THR A 245 22.07 19.88 -11.16
N GLY A 246 22.14 20.99 -11.89
CA GLY A 246 22.14 21.00 -13.36
C GLY A 246 20.73 20.93 -13.95
N GLU A 247 20.66 20.79 -15.26
CA GLU A 247 19.40 20.77 -16.00
C GLU A 247 18.85 19.35 -16.16
N ILE A 248 17.55 19.23 -16.43
CA ILE A 248 16.94 17.97 -16.86
C ILE A 248 17.39 17.71 -18.31
N PRO A 249 18.12 16.62 -18.61
CA PRO A 249 18.65 16.39 -19.95
C PRO A 249 17.52 16.07 -20.95
N PRO A 250 17.43 16.77 -22.10
CA PRO A 250 16.43 16.49 -23.13
C PRO A 250 16.41 15.03 -23.61
N LYS A 251 17.57 14.37 -23.62
CA LYS A 251 17.71 12.96 -24.00
C LYS A 251 16.93 12.00 -23.11
N LEU A 252 16.49 12.42 -21.91
CA LEU A 252 15.61 11.59 -21.08
C LEU A 252 14.29 11.25 -21.80
N GLY A 253 13.84 12.14 -22.71
CA GLY A 253 12.69 11.89 -23.60
C GLY A 253 12.88 10.76 -24.62
N GLU A 254 14.09 10.18 -24.75
CA GLU A 254 14.37 9.02 -25.61
C GLU A 254 14.06 7.67 -24.94
N SER A 255 13.85 7.64 -23.62
CA SER A 255 13.48 6.44 -22.87
C SER A 255 11.96 6.26 -22.87
N THR A 256 11.40 5.92 -24.02
CA THR A 256 9.95 6.00 -24.32
C THR A 256 9.03 5.13 -23.46
N LEU A 257 9.58 4.14 -22.75
CA LEU A 257 8.84 3.28 -21.80
C LEU A 257 8.71 3.89 -20.39
N LEU A 258 9.23 5.10 -20.15
CA LEU A 258 9.10 5.77 -18.86
C LEU A 258 7.63 6.07 -18.54
N HIS A 259 7.19 5.51 -17.41
CA HIS A 259 5.88 5.68 -16.82
C HIS A 259 5.90 6.66 -15.64
N VAL A 260 6.99 6.65 -14.88
CA VAL A 260 7.16 7.47 -13.68
C VAL A 260 8.50 8.17 -13.71
N ILE A 261 8.47 9.49 -13.52
CA ILE A 261 9.65 10.32 -13.29
C ILE A 261 9.44 11.08 -12.00
N ASP A 262 10.28 10.82 -11.00
CA ASP A 262 10.34 11.60 -9.75
C ASP A 262 11.74 12.18 -9.52
N LEU A 263 11.85 13.48 -9.80
CA LEU A 263 13.07 14.27 -9.60
C LEU A 263 12.88 15.34 -8.50
N SER A 264 11.80 15.25 -7.73
CA SER A 264 11.41 16.27 -6.76
C SER A 264 12.42 16.46 -5.63
N SER A 265 12.41 17.62 -4.97
CA SER A 265 13.27 17.92 -3.81
C SER A 265 14.75 17.76 -4.12
N ASN A 266 15.23 18.49 -5.13
CA ASN A 266 16.63 18.59 -5.54
C ASN A 266 16.98 20.06 -5.82
N ASN A 267 18.14 20.32 -6.41
CA ASN A 267 18.61 21.65 -6.79
C ASN A 267 18.65 21.80 -8.32
N LEU A 268 17.69 21.19 -9.05
CA LEU A 268 17.66 21.23 -10.52
C LEU A 268 17.31 22.63 -11.01
N VAL A 269 17.95 23.06 -12.10
CA VAL A 269 17.80 24.38 -12.72
C VAL A 269 17.43 24.24 -14.21
N GLY A 270 17.29 25.37 -14.91
CA GLY A 270 16.98 25.39 -16.33
C GLY A 270 15.48 25.19 -16.60
N LYS A 271 15.14 24.84 -17.83
CA LYS A 271 13.74 24.65 -18.27
C LYS A 271 13.31 23.20 -18.18
N ILE A 272 12.00 22.96 -18.12
CA ILE A 272 11.45 21.62 -18.38
C ILE A 272 11.60 21.33 -19.89
N PRO A 273 12.32 20.28 -20.32
CA PRO A 273 12.49 19.96 -21.73
C PRO A 273 11.17 19.53 -22.38
N TYR A 274 10.87 20.06 -23.57
CA TYR A 274 9.66 19.67 -24.32
C TYR A 274 9.75 18.22 -24.81
N GLU A 275 10.96 17.65 -24.92
CA GLU A 275 11.19 16.26 -25.27
C GLU A 275 10.58 15.26 -24.27
N LEU A 276 10.29 15.68 -23.04
CA LEU A 276 9.54 14.84 -22.09
C LEU A 276 8.13 14.51 -22.62
N GLY A 277 7.56 15.34 -23.49
CA GLY A 277 6.30 15.04 -24.19
C GLY A 277 6.37 13.79 -25.09
N LYS A 278 7.56 13.32 -25.46
CA LYS A 278 7.73 12.07 -26.24
C LYS A 278 7.44 10.80 -25.44
N LEU A 279 7.37 10.89 -24.11
CA LEU A 279 7.18 9.76 -23.20
C LEU A 279 5.71 9.35 -23.11
N LYS A 280 5.16 8.77 -24.19
CA LYS A 280 3.71 8.55 -24.36
C LYS A 280 3.03 7.75 -23.24
N SER A 281 3.78 6.92 -22.52
CA SER A 281 3.28 6.10 -21.41
C SER A 281 3.47 6.74 -20.03
N LEU A 282 4.00 7.97 -19.96
CA LEU A 282 4.24 8.69 -18.71
C LEU A 282 2.91 9.05 -18.04
N PHE A 283 2.65 8.44 -16.88
CA PHE A 283 1.46 8.74 -16.09
C PHE A 283 1.76 9.58 -14.85
N ASN A 284 3.01 9.64 -14.40
CA ASN A 284 3.42 10.39 -13.22
C ASN A 284 4.70 11.19 -13.48
N LEU A 285 4.59 12.51 -13.35
CA LEU A 285 5.70 13.45 -13.46
C LEU A 285 5.75 14.34 -12.21
N THR A 286 6.75 14.14 -11.36
CA THR A 286 7.01 14.96 -10.17
C THR A 286 8.36 15.65 -10.24
N LEU A 287 8.32 16.98 -10.34
CA LEU A 287 9.48 17.87 -10.42
C LEU A 287 9.47 18.93 -9.30
N SER A 288 8.57 18.80 -8.32
CA SER A 288 8.36 19.79 -7.27
C SER A 288 9.57 20.02 -6.36
N ASN A 289 9.63 21.18 -5.72
CA ASN A 289 10.73 21.60 -4.83
C ASN A 289 12.09 21.54 -5.56
N ASN A 290 12.24 22.31 -6.62
CA ASN A 290 13.48 22.51 -7.37
C ASN A 290 13.61 24.00 -7.74
N ASN A 291 14.60 24.35 -8.56
CA ASN A 291 14.83 25.70 -9.06
C ASN A 291 14.56 25.80 -10.58
N LEU A 292 13.61 25.02 -11.10
CA LEU A 292 13.25 25.02 -12.51
C LEU A 292 12.60 26.34 -12.91
N SER A 293 12.80 26.76 -14.15
CA SER A 293 12.40 28.08 -14.67
C SER A 293 11.78 28.00 -16.06
N GLY A 294 11.24 29.12 -16.55
CA GLY A 294 10.53 29.16 -17.83
C GLY A 294 9.10 28.61 -17.74
N SER A 295 8.46 28.41 -18.89
CA SER A 295 7.07 27.93 -18.96
C SER A 295 6.97 26.41 -18.95
N ILE A 296 5.78 25.89 -18.63
CA ILE A 296 5.44 24.48 -18.87
C ILE A 296 5.37 24.25 -20.40
N PRO A 297 6.09 23.26 -20.96
CA PRO A 297 5.95 22.91 -22.38
C PRO A 297 4.52 22.44 -22.71
N PRO A 298 3.86 22.99 -23.75
CA PRO A 298 2.54 22.56 -24.19
C PRO A 298 2.45 21.07 -24.53
N GLU A 299 3.56 20.47 -24.95
CA GLU A 299 3.70 19.04 -25.27
C GLU A 299 3.36 18.16 -24.05
N ILE A 300 3.58 18.62 -22.81
CA ILE A 300 3.14 17.87 -21.61
C ILE A 300 1.61 17.68 -21.63
N GLY A 301 0.87 18.67 -22.14
CA GLY A 301 -0.58 18.62 -22.27
C GLY A 301 -1.06 17.83 -23.49
N THR A 302 -0.45 18.11 -24.65
CA THR A 302 -0.89 17.54 -25.94
C THR A 302 -0.40 16.11 -26.18
N ASP A 303 0.80 15.79 -25.71
CA ASP A 303 1.52 14.60 -26.13
C ASP A 303 1.59 13.48 -25.09
N LEU A 304 1.08 13.69 -23.87
CA LEU A 304 1.07 12.70 -22.78
C LEU A 304 -0.37 12.25 -22.43
N PRO A 305 -0.94 11.30 -23.20
CA PRO A 305 -2.35 10.89 -23.05
C PRO A 305 -2.62 10.13 -21.75
N ASP A 306 -1.57 9.55 -21.14
CA ASP A 306 -1.66 8.75 -19.92
C ASP A 306 -1.34 9.54 -18.64
N LEU A 307 -1.06 10.84 -18.75
CA LEU A 307 -0.67 11.66 -17.58
C LEU A 307 -1.82 11.76 -16.57
N THR A 308 -1.58 11.23 -15.36
CA THR A 308 -2.54 11.20 -14.24
C THR A 308 -2.10 12.08 -13.07
N TYR A 309 -0.80 12.26 -12.90
CA TYR A 309 -0.21 12.97 -11.76
C TYR A 309 0.86 13.93 -12.25
N LEU A 310 0.61 15.23 -12.08
CA LEU A 310 1.55 16.29 -12.41
C LEU A 310 1.79 17.17 -11.18
N ASP A 311 3.02 17.13 -10.66
CA ASP A 311 3.45 17.98 -9.55
C ASP A 311 4.68 18.80 -9.94
N LEU A 312 4.47 20.10 -10.12
CA LEU A 312 5.49 21.09 -10.47
C LEU A 312 5.64 22.16 -9.38
N ALA A 313 5.09 21.92 -8.19
CA ALA A 313 5.04 22.92 -7.12
C ALA A 313 6.41 23.37 -6.63
N ALA A 314 6.49 24.57 -6.07
CA ALA A 314 7.70 25.12 -5.46
C ALA A 314 8.90 25.10 -6.44
N ASN A 315 8.74 25.82 -7.53
CA ASN A 315 9.78 26.09 -8.54
C ASN A 315 9.77 27.59 -8.89
N ASN A 316 10.56 27.98 -9.89
CA ASN A 316 10.62 29.33 -10.45
C ASN A 316 9.96 29.36 -11.85
N LEU A 317 8.95 28.51 -12.10
CA LEU A 317 8.25 28.45 -13.40
C LEU A 317 7.39 29.70 -13.59
N SER A 318 7.30 30.19 -14.83
CA SER A 318 6.69 31.49 -15.15
C SER A 318 5.92 31.46 -16.48
N GLY A 319 5.13 32.51 -16.73
CA GLY A 319 4.30 32.63 -17.93
C GLY A 319 2.91 32.01 -17.74
N PRO A 320 2.13 31.83 -18.80
CA PRO A 320 0.78 31.28 -18.69
C PRO A 320 0.80 29.77 -18.41
N ILE A 321 -0.24 29.29 -17.73
CA ILE A 321 -0.55 27.85 -17.67
C ILE A 321 -0.97 27.40 -19.08
N PRO A 322 -0.34 26.40 -19.71
CA PRO A 322 -0.72 25.98 -21.06
C PRO A 322 -2.14 25.42 -21.10
N ARG A 323 -2.97 25.93 -22.00
CA ARG A 323 -4.33 25.42 -22.25
C ARG A 323 -4.36 23.92 -22.58
N GLN A 324 -3.28 23.42 -23.19
CA GLN A 324 -3.10 22.03 -23.58
C GLN A 324 -3.12 21.08 -22.38
N LEU A 325 -2.83 21.56 -21.15
CA LEU A 325 -2.98 20.72 -19.96
C LEU A 325 -4.42 20.21 -19.78
N GLY A 326 -5.42 20.94 -20.30
CA GLY A 326 -6.81 20.47 -20.34
C GLY A 326 -7.06 19.25 -21.23
N ASP A 327 -6.11 18.88 -22.10
CA ASP A 327 -6.23 17.72 -22.97
C ASP A 327 -5.72 16.42 -22.29
N CYS A 328 -5.10 16.53 -21.11
CA CYS A 328 -4.71 15.38 -20.27
C CYS A 328 -5.93 14.72 -19.60
N SER A 329 -6.78 14.07 -20.39
CA SER A 329 -8.08 13.55 -19.94
C SER A 329 -8.02 12.58 -18.74
N LYS A 330 -6.88 11.94 -18.45
CA LYS A 330 -6.70 11.03 -17.31
C LYS A 330 -6.16 11.70 -16.04
N MET A 331 -5.95 13.02 -16.05
CA MET A 331 -5.39 13.76 -14.91
C MET A 331 -6.26 13.56 -13.65
N LEU A 332 -5.63 13.15 -12.55
CA LEU A 332 -6.24 12.98 -11.22
C LEU A 332 -5.72 14.01 -10.22
N TYR A 333 -4.49 14.49 -10.42
CA TYR A 333 -3.77 15.38 -9.51
C TYR A 333 -2.96 16.41 -10.31
N LEU A 334 -3.24 17.69 -10.07
CA LEU A 334 -2.52 18.80 -10.67
C LEU A 334 -2.08 19.78 -9.59
N ASN A 335 -0.76 19.90 -9.40
CA ASN A 335 -0.18 20.82 -8.44
C ASN A 335 0.85 21.74 -9.11
N LEU A 336 0.51 23.02 -9.18
CA LEU A 336 1.32 24.10 -9.75
C LEU A 336 1.67 25.17 -8.70
N ARG A 337 1.44 24.85 -7.42
CA ARG A 337 1.60 25.79 -6.30
C ARG A 337 2.97 26.43 -6.23
N ASN A 338 3.06 27.66 -5.73
CA ASN A 338 4.33 28.33 -5.39
C ASN A 338 5.28 28.40 -6.59
N ASN A 339 4.84 29.11 -7.62
CA ASN A 339 5.58 29.43 -8.84
C ASN A 339 5.30 30.91 -9.20
N HIS A 340 5.64 31.31 -10.42
CA HIS A 340 5.39 32.64 -10.99
C HIS A 340 4.45 32.59 -12.19
N PHE A 341 3.47 31.66 -12.20
CA PHE A 341 2.48 31.62 -13.28
C PHE A 341 1.64 32.90 -13.27
N SER A 342 1.43 33.45 -14.47
CA SER A 342 0.72 34.70 -14.72
C SER A 342 -0.45 34.49 -15.68
N GLU A 343 -1.19 35.55 -16.00
CA GLU A 343 -2.41 35.51 -16.82
C GLU A 343 -3.55 34.73 -16.15
N GLY A 344 -4.65 34.50 -16.88
CA GLY A 344 -5.82 33.80 -16.37
C GLY A 344 -5.66 32.28 -16.31
N ILE A 345 -6.46 31.65 -15.45
CA ILE A 345 -6.60 30.20 -15.43
C ILE A 345 -7.24 29.77 -16.77
N PRO A 346 -6.64 28.84 -17.56
CA PRO A 346 -7.21 28.41 -18.82
C PRO A 346 -8.56 27.72 -18.64
N ILE A 347 -9.54 28.06 -19.48
CA ILE A 347 -10.88 27.46 -19.44
C ILE A 347 -10.84 25.95 -19.70
N GLU A 348 -9.83 25.47 -20.43
CA GLU A 348 -9.62 24.07 -20.77
C GLU A 348 -9.32 23.19 -19.56
N ILE A 349 -8.88 23.75 -18.42
CA ILE A 349 -8.75 23.00 -17.17
C ILE A 349 -10.09 22.36 -16.76
N GLY A 350 -11.21 23.01 -17.09
CA GLY A 350 -12.55 22.45 -16.88
C GLY A 350 -12.88 21.20 -17.71
N LYS A 351 -12.01 20.77 -18.64
CA LYS A 351 -12.14 19.52 -19.39
C LYS A 351 -11.57 18.30 -18.64
N LEU A 352 -10.85 18.50 -17.53
CA LEU A 352 -10.21 17.43 -16.76
C LEU A 352 -11.21 16.65 -15.91
N LEU A 353 -12.22 16.01 -16.53
CA LEU A 353 -13.37 15.39 -15.84
C LEU A 353 -13.00 14.27 -14.84
N PHE A 354 -11.77 13.76 -14.91
CA PHE A 354 -11.25 12.77 -13.96
C PHE A 354 -10.47 13.39 -12.80
N LEU A 355 -10.22 14.70 -12.80
CA LEU A 355 -9.49 15.39 -11.75
C LEU A 355 -10.24 15.23 -10.42
N GLN A 356 -9.69 14.38 -9.56
CA GLN A 356 -10.36 13.93 -8.34
C GLN A 356 -9.61 14.39 -7.10
N VAL A 357 -8.28 14.33 -7.10
CA VAL A 357 -7.53 14.47 -5.86
C VAL A 357 -7.24 15.92 -5.53
N LEU A 358 -6.63 16.67 -6.45
CA LEU A 358 -6.12 18.00 -6.18
C LEU A 358 -6.07 18.87 -7.44
N LEU A 359 -6.53 20.11 -7.29
CA LEU A 359 -6.17 21.25 -8.13
C LEU A 359 -5.59 22.34 -7.23
N ASP A 360 -4.26 22.47 -7.20
CA ASP A 360 -3.57 23.50 -6.42
C ASP A 360 -2.83 24.46 -7.36
N LEU A 361 -3.35 25.67 -7.49
CA LEU A 361 -2.76 26.78 -8.25
C LEU A 361 -2.29 27.91 -7.32
N SER A 362 -2.25 27.66 -6.01
CA SER A 362 -2.00 28.69 -5.00
C SER A 362 -0.59 29.27 -5.07
N ARG A 363 -0.39 30.47 -4.53
CA ARG A 363 0.90 31.16 -4.48
C ARG A 363 1.52 31.32 -5.87
N ASN A 364 0.79 31.97 -6.76
CA ASN A 364 1.24 32.35 -8.09
C ASN A 364 0.90 33.84 -8.32
N SER A 365 0.98 34.30 -9.56
CA SER A 365 0.58 35.65 -9.98
C SER A 365 -0.57 35.60 -11.00
N LEU A 366 -1.48 34.63 -10.84
CA LEU A 366 -2.62 34.44 -11.73
C LEU A 366 -3.60 35.61 -11.59
N THR A 367 -4.14 36.09 -12.71
CA THR A 367 -5.00 37.29 -12.81
C THR A 367 -6.33 36.98 -13.46
N GLY A 368 -7.30 37.90 -13.40
CA GLY A 368 -8.58 37.75 -14.10
C GLY A 368 -9.55 36.83 -13.36
N GLU A 369 -10.65 36.46 -14.03
CA GLU A 369 -11.74 35.70 -13.42
C GLU A 369 -11.46 34.20 -13.30
N ILE A 370 -12.07 33.55 -12.31
CA ILE A 370 -12.08 32.08 -12.20
C ILE A 370 -13.01 31.52 -13.29
N PRO A 371 -12.53 30.63 -14.20
CA PRO A 371 -13.38 30.04 -15.23
C PRO A 371 -14.53 29.21 -14.64
N TRP A 372 -15.76 29.49 -15.08
CA TRP A 372 -16.93 28.74 -14.65
C TRP A 372 -16.87 27.25 -15.05
N GLN A 373 -16.09 26.90 -16.07
CA GLN A 373 -15.87 25.52 -16.53
C GLN A 373 -15.18 24.66 -15.46
N ILE A 374 -14.48 25.24 -14.48
CA ILE A 374 -13.95 24.49 -13.33
C ILE A 374 -15.09 23.82 -12.54
N GLY A 375 -16.32 24.38 -12.58
CA GLY A 375 -17.51 23.75 -12.02
C GLY A 375 -17.90 22.40 -12.63
N ASN A 376 -17.32 22.02 -13.78
CA ASN A 376 -17.52 20.70 -14.39
C ASN A 376 -16.72 19.58 -13.69
N LEU A 377 -15.74 19.93 -12.84
CA LEU A 377 -14.84 18.99 -12.18
C LEU A 377 -15.49 18.32 -10.97
N VAL A 378 -16.66 17.70 -11.15
CA VAL A 378 -17.54 17.19 -10.07
C VAL A 378 -16.89 16.16 -9.14
N LYS A 379 -15.78 15.54 -9.55
CA LYS A 379 -14.98 14.59 -8.75
C LYS A 379 -13.94 15.26 -7.85
N LEU A 380 -13.64 16.54 -8.06
CA LEU A 380 -12.54 17.24 -7.40
C LEU A 380 -12.77 17.35 -5.89
N GLU A 381 -11.81 16.85 -5.10
CA GLU A 381 -11.86 16.86 -3.63
C GLU A 381 -11.19 18.09 -3.02
N ILE A 382 -10.08 18.57 -3.59
CA ILE A 382 -9.31 19.68 -3.03
C ILE A 382 -9.08 20.73 -4.11
N LEU A 383 -9.54 21.95 -3.83
CA LEU A 383 -9.30 23.12 -4.66
C LEU A 383 -8.56 24.19 -3.85
N ASN A 384 -7.38 24.59 -4.32
CA ASN A 384 -6.66 25.70 -3.72
C ASN A 384 -6.23 26.71 -4.79
N LEU A 385 -6.79 27.92 -4.71
CA LEU A 385 -6.48 29.05 -5.58
C LEU A 385 -5.91 30.23 -4.79
N SER A 386 -5.56 30.04 -3.51
CA SER A 386 -5.18 31.14 -2.62
C SER A 386 -3.86 31.80 -3.00
N HIS A 387 -3.64 33.02 -2.53
CA HIS A 387 -2.44 33.80 -2.83
C HIS A 387 -2.20 33.95 -4.34
N ASN A 388 -3.15 34.57 -5.02
CA ASN A 388 -3.06 34.98 -6.42
C ASN A 388 -3.63 36.40 -6.56
N ASN A 389 -3.84 36.87 -7.78
CA ASN A 389 -4.43 38.16 -8.09
C ASN A 389 -5.75 37.97 -8.89
N LEU A 390 -6.50 36.90 -8.58
CA LEU A 390 -7.76 36.55 -9.24
C LEU A 390 -8.86 37.53 -8.81
N SER A 391 -9.71 37.95 -9.74
CA SER A 391 -10.73 38.97 -9.53
C SER A 391 -12.12 38.49 -9.94
N GLY A 392 -13.15 39.28 -9.63
CA GLY A 392 -14.54 38.99 -10.01
C GLY A 392 -15.21 37.99 -9.06
N SER A 393 -16.32 37.42 -9.50
CA SER A 393 -17.13 36.51 -8.66
C SER A 393 -16.66 35.06 -8.71
N ILE A 394 -16.86 34.33 -7.61
CA ILE A 394 -16.74 32.87 -7.61
C ILE A 394 -17.90 32.30 -8.48
N PRO A 395 -17.63 31.48 -9.51
CA PRO A 395 -18.67 30.99 -10.39
C PRO A 395 -19.74 30.16 -9.67
N SER A 396 -21.02 30.43 -9.92
CA SER A 396 -22.14 29.66 -9.36
C SER A 396 -22.14 28.19 -9.78
N SER A 397 -21.46 27.84 -10.87
CA SER A 397 -21.25 26.45 -11.28
C SER A 397 -20.51 25.61 -10.22
N PHE A 398 -19.83 26.24 -9.25
CA PHE A 398 -19.17 25.55 -8.14
C PHE A 398 -20.16 24.90 -7.18
N ASP A 399 -21.44 25.27 -7.20
CA ASP A 399 -22.51 24.54 -6.50
C ASP A 399 -22.56 23.06 -6.92
N ASN A 400 -22.11 22.74 -8.15
CA ASN A 400 -22.09 21.37 -8.69
C ASN A 400 -20.89 20.54 -8.20
N LEU A 401 -19.91 21.12 -7.51
CA LEU A 401 -18.68 20.44 -7.08
C LEU A 401 -18.91 19.63 -5.78
N GLN A 402 -19.76 18.62 -5.87
CA GLN A 402 -20.27 17.85 -4.73
C GLN A 402 -19.21 17.00 -4.00
N SER A 403 -18.09 16.67 -4.67
CA SER A 403 -17.01 15.88 -4.07
C SER A 403 -16.02 16.72 -3.26
N MET A 404 -16.11 18.04 -3.35
CA MET A 404 -15.14 18.95 -2.74
C MET A 404 -15.19 18.85 -1.21
N ARG A 405 -14.02 18.92 -0.58
CA ARG A 405 -13.80 18.77 0.86
C ARG A 405 -12.99 19.91 1.44
N LEU A 406 -12.06 20.44 0.65
CA LEU A 406 -11.22 21.54 1.05
C LEU A 406 -11.20 22.56 -0.08
N VAL A 407 -11.57 23.78 0.26
CA VAL A 407 -11.45 24.94 -0.61
C VAL A 407 -10.65 26.03 0.11
N ASP A 408 -9.72 26.64 -0.60
CA ASP A 408 -9.02 27.84 -0.15
C ASP A 408 -8.90 28.85 -1.32
N LEU A 409 -9.52 30.01 -1.15
CA LEU A 409 -9.57 31.11 -2.10
C LEU A 409 -9.00 32.40 -1.50
N SER A 410 -8.34 32.31 -0.34
CA SER A 410 -7.85 33.47 0.41
C SER A 410 -6.76 34.23 -0.34
N TYR A 411 -6.54 35.50 0.01
CA TYR A 411 -5.52 36.35 -0.63
C TYR A 411 -5.68 36.42 -2.15
N ASN A 412 -6.80 37.00 -2.59
CA ASN A 412 -7.15 37.30 -3.98
C ASN A 412 -7.96 38.63 -4.01
N ASP A 413 -8.50 39.01 -5.17
CA ASP A 413 -9.36 40.17 -5.39
C ASP A 413 -10.83 39.77 -5.67
N LEU A 414 -11.31 38.65 -5.10
CA LEU A 414 -12.66 38.12 -5.38
C LEU A 414 -13.76 38.92 -4.66
N GLU A 415 -14.95 38.95 -5.25
CA GLU A 415 -16.13 39.66 -4.73
C GLU A 415 -17.42 38.86 -4.93
N GLY A 416 -18.48 39.21 -4.20
CA GLY A 416 -19.81 38.61 -4.35
C GLY A 416 -20.06 37.35 -3.50
N PRO A 417 -21.16 36.63 -3.77
CA PRO A 417 -21.59 35.52 -2.92
C PRO A 417 -20.68 34.30 -3.06
N ILE A 418 -20.43 33.61 -1.94
CA ILE A 418 -19.83 32.27 -1.97
C ILE A 418 -20.85 31.20 -2.44
N PRO A 419 -20.41 30.18 -3.19
CA PRO A 419 -21.23 29.03 -3.59
C PRO A 419 -21.87 28.29 -2.41
N ASN A 420 -23.02 27.68 -2.65
CA ASN A 420 -23.79 26.95 -1.66
C ASN A 420 -23.57 25.44 -1.78
N ASN A 421 -22.42 24.97 -1.32
CA ASN A 421 -22.15 23.55 -1.17
C ASN A 421 -21.42 23.26 0.14
N LYS A 422 -21.43 21.98 0.55
CA LYS A 422 -20.87 21.53 1.83
C LYS A 422 -19.42 21.98 2.06
N ALA A 423 -18.57 22.01 1.04
CA ALA A 423 -17.16 22.40 1.19
C ALA A 423 -17.01 23.89 1.52
N PHE A 424 -17.83 24.75 0.90
CA PHE A 424 -17.83 26.19 1.18
C PHE A 424 -18.52 26.52 2.51
N GLU A 425 -19.54 25.75 2.89
CA GLU A 425 -20.21 25.88 4.19
C GLU A 425 -19.32 25.46 5.36
N GLU A 426 -18.52 24.39 5.21
CA GLU A 426 -17.64 23.83 6.25
C GLU A 426 -16.21 24.42 6.25
N ALA A 427 -15.83 25.19 5.22
CA ALA A 427 -14.53 25.85 5.16
C ALA A 427 -14.33 26.80 6.35
N ARG A 428 -13.09 27.09 6.73
CA ARG A 428 -12.84 28.12 7.75
C ARG A 428 -12.87 29.51 7.13
N SER A 429 -13.24 30.53 7.92
CA SER A 429 -13.29 31.93 7.45
C SER A 429 -11.98 32.42 6.82
N GLU A 430 -10.84 31.89 7.28
CA GLU A 430 -9.51 32.21 6.75
C GLU A 430 -9.38 31.84 5.27
N ALA A 431 -10.06 30.79 4.81
CA ALA A 431 -10.07 30.33 3.41
C ALA A 431 -10.70 31.34 2.44
N PHE A 432 -11.40 32.36 2.95
CA PHE A 432 -12.00 33.43 2.17
C PHE A 432 -11.42 34.80 2.52
N SER A 433 -10.50 34.86 3.50
CA SER A 433 -9.91 36.11 3.98
C SER A 433 -9.08 36.81 2.91
N HIS A 434 -8.89 38.12 3.07
CA HIS A 434 -8.10 38.94 2.14
C HIS A 434 -8.61 38.82 0.69
N ASN A 435 -9.93 38.96 0.55
CA ASN A 435 -10.64 39.21 -0.70
C ASN A 435 -11.37 40.54 -0.58
N LYS A 436 -11.86 41.08 -1.70
CA LYS A 436 -12.43 42.43 -1.75
C LYS A 436 -13.76 42.52 -1.01
N ASP A 437 -14.78 41.81 -1.49
CA ASP A 437 -16.16 41.90 -0.97
C ASP A 437 -16.89 40.53 -1.06
N LEU A 438 -16.24 39.46 -0.58
CA LEU A 438 -16.91 38.16 -0.48
C LEU A 438 -18.00 38.19 0.62
N CYS A 439 -19.17 37.64 0.30
CA CYS A 439 -20.33 37.64 1.19
C CYS A 439 -21.02 36.27 1.21
N GLY A 440 -21.77 35.98 2.27
CA GLY A 440 -22.50 34.71 2.37
C GLY A 440 -23.04 34.44 3.76
N ASN A 441 -23.80 33.36 3.91
CA ASN A 441 -24.32 32.91 5.21
C ASN A 441 -23.29 32.05 5.96
N HIS A 442 -22.05 32.53 6.04
CA HIS A 442 -20.92 31.80 6.60
C HIS A 442 -20.23 32.63 7.69
N THR A 443 -19.78 31.98 8.77
CA THR A 443 -19.20 32.69 9.92
C THR A 443 -17.93 33.44 9.52
N GLY A 444 -17.93 34.76 9.66
CA GLY A 444 -16.80 35.62 9.31
C GLY A 444 -16.94 36.37 7.97
N LEU A 445 -17.99 36.11 7.18
CA LEU A 445 -18.34 36.90 5.99
C LEU A 445 -19.55 37.82 6.27
N MET A 446 -19.61 38.95 5.56
CA MET A 446 -20.77 39.84 5.63
C MET A 446 -21.96 39.21 4.88
N SER A 447 -23.19 39.50 5.33
CA SER A 447 -24.38 39.05 4.59
C SER A 447 -24.46 39.76 3.23
N CYS A 448 -24.78 39.01 2.17
CA CYS A 448 -24.97 39.57 0.83
C CYS A 448 -26.21 40.48 0.70
N HIS A 449 -26.99 40.63 1.78
CA HIS A 449 -28.13 41.53 1.81
C HIS A 449 -27.81 42.66 2.81
N PRO A 450 -27.72 43.92 2.36
CA PRO A 450 -27.66 45.03 3.29
C PRO A 450 -28.95 45.02 4.12
N PRO A 451 -28.90 45.34 5.43
CA PRO A 451 -30.12 45.48 6.21
C PRO A 451 -30.97 46.56 5.55
N VAL A 452 -32.19 46.18 5.16
CA VAL A 452 -33.20 47.10 4.64
C VAL A 452 -33.44 48.15 5.72
N LYS A 453 -32.91 49.36 5.50
CA LYS A 453 -33.27 50.52 6.29
C LYS A 453 -34.69 50.89 5.90
N ASP A 454 -35.65 50.47 6.71
CA ASP A 454 -36.96 51.12 6.73
C ASP A 454 -36.72 52.59 7.08
N ALA A 455 -36.93 53.45 6.08
CA ALA A 455 -36.88 54.88 6.24
C ALA A 455 -37.99 55.31 7.22
N LYS A 456 -37.60 55.64 8.45
CA LYS A 456 -38.34 56.58 9.28
C LYS A 456 -37.46 57.80 9.54
N ASP A 457 -37.95 58.87 8.96
CA ASP A 457 -37.62 60.28 9.14
C ASP A 457 -37.52 60.68 10.62
N GLY A 458 -36.63 61.63 10.95
CA GLY A 458 -36.69 62.37 12.21
C GLY A 458 -35.39 62.54 13.00
N ASP A 459 -34.71 63.65 12.71
CA ASP A 459 -34.10 64.59 13.66
C ASP A 459 -32.73 64.28 14.31
N ASP A 460 -31.67 64.77 13.63
CA ASP A 460 -30.34 65.02 14.17
C ASP A 460 -30.37 66.18 15.16
N ARG A 461 -30.32 65.93 16.49
CA ARG A 461 -29.70 66.88 17.47
C ARG A 461 -29.52 66.45 18.94
N VAL A 462 -29.39 65.17 19.31
CA VAL A 462 -29.22 64.81 20.75
C VAL A 462 -28.00 63.93 21.09
N ALA A 463 -27.22 63.45 20.12
CA ALA A 463 -26.15 62.48 20.41
C ALA A 463 -24.83 63.08 20.97
N LEU A 464 -24.71 64.39 21.21
CA LEU A 464 -23.44 65.02 21.58
C LEU A 464 -23.20 65.24 23.08
N LEU A 465 -24.16 64.95 23.97
CA LEU A 465 -24.02 65.18 25.42
C LEU A 465 -23.67 63.92 26.24
N VAL A 466 -23.63 62.73 25.63
CA VAL A 466 -23.42 61.45 26.36
C VAL A 466 -22.06 60.81 26.08
N ILE A 467 -21.40 61.15 24.97
CA ILE A 467 -20.18 60.46 24.51
C ILE A 467 -18.92 60.93 25.28
N ILE A 468 -18.86 62.20 25.66
CA ILE A 468 -17.68 62.81 26.29
C ILE A 468 -17.39 62.26 27.70
N PRO A 469 -18.39 62.05 28.59
CA PRO A 469 -18.14 61.47 29.92
C PRO A 469 -17.69 60.00 29.86
N ILE A 470 -18.17 59.23 28.88
CA ILE A 470 -17.90 57.80 28.75
C ILE A 470 -16.46 57.55 28.28
N ALA A 471 -15.97 58.35 27.33
CA ALA A 471 -14.59 58.24 26.84
C ALA A 471 -13.55 58.53 27.93
N VAL A 472 -13.81 59.52 28.81
CA VAL A 472 -12.92 59.85 29.92
C VAL A 472 -12.91 58.73 30.97
N ALA A 473 -14.07 58.15 31.29
CA ALA A 473 -14.18 57.04 32.23
C ALA A 473 -13.45 55.77 31.72
N VAL A 474 -13.55 55.46 30.42
CA VAL A 474 -12.86 54.32 29.81
C VAL A 474 -11.34 54.50 29.83
N PHE A 475 -10.83 55.72 29.63
CA PHE A 475 -9.39 56.00 29.67
C PHE A 475 -8.79 55.85 31.08
N PHE A 476 -9.51 56.24 32.13
CA PHE A 476 -9.09 55.99 33.51
C PHE A 476 -9.16 54.49 33.86
N PHE A 477 -10.14 53.75 33.32
CA PHE A 477 -10.23 52.32 33.55
C PHE A 477 -9.10 51.52 32.88
N THR A 478 -8.69 51.88 31.66
CA THR A 478 -7.60 51.21 30.93
C THR A 478 -6.22 51.48 31.54
N THR A 479 -5.99 52.68 32.07
CA THR A 479 -4.74 53.03 32.75
C THR A 479 -4.61 52.35 34.11
N ILE A 480 -5.70 52.25 34.88
CA ILE A 480 -5.73 51.51 36.15
C ILE A 480 -5.58 50.00 35.94
N THR A 481 -6.26 49.43 34.93
CA THR A 481 -6.09 48.00 34.60
C THR A 481 -4.70 47.68 34.05
N GLY A 482 -4.09 48.61 33.29
CA GLY A 482 -2.69 48.51 32.85
C GLY A 482 -1.70 48.51 34.02
N MET A 483 -1.86 49.39 35.01
CA MET A 483 -1.04 49.38 36.22
C MET A 483 -1.25 48.09 37.05
N ILE A 484 -2.49 47.63 37.21
CA ILE A 484 -2.79 46.39 37.94
C ILE A 484 -2.21 45.17 37.19
N TYR A 485 -2.20 45.18 35.85
CA TYR A 485 -1.62 44.11 35.04
C TYR A 485 -0.09 44.07 35.17
N ILE A 486 0.58 45.23 35.17
CA ILE A 486 2.04 45.30 35.36
C ILE A 486 2.43 44.86 36.78
N LEU A 487 1.67 45.26 37.80
CA LEU A 487 1.90 44.81 39.19
C LEU A 487 1.57 43.32 39.42
N ARG A 488 0.71 42.72 38.58
CA ARG A 488 0.40 41.28 38.60
C ARG A 488 1.41 40.44 37.80
N LYS A 489 2.04 41.01 36.77
CA LYS A 489 3.03 40.34 35.91
C LYS A 489 4.31 39.98 36.67
N GLU A 490 4.65 40.68 37.74
CA GLU A 490 5.78 40.31 38.61
C GLU A 490 5.47 39.23 39.66
N ARG A 491 4.20 38.80 39.83
CA ARG A 491 3.81 37.86 40.90
C ARG A 491 3.29 36.48 40.47
N LYS A 492 3.25 36.14 39.18
CA LYS A 492 2.81 34.79 38.75
C LYS A 492 3.77 34.10 37.77
N LYS A 493 4.93 33.71 38.29
CA LYS A 493 5.56 32.41 37.95
C LYS A 493 4.92 31.35 38.84
N LYS A 494 3.89 30.65 38.35
CA LYS A 494 3.38 29.32 38.75
C LYS A 494 1.88 29.19 38.43
N GLY A 495 1.51 28.05 37.84
CA GLY A 495 0.18 27.44 38.01
C GLY A 495 -0.76 27.48 36.80
N ASN A 496 -1.24 26.28 36.44
CA ASN A 496 -2.03 25.87 35.28
C ASN A 496 -3.50 26.36 35.21
N LYS A 497 -4.01 26.28 33.96
CA LYS A 497 -5.37 25.97 33.43
C LYS A 497 -6.60 26.75 33.92
N LEU A 498 -7.43 27.28 33.00
CA LEU A 498 -8.60 26.61 32.36
C LEU A 498 -9.49 27.65 31.63
N ARG A 499 -10.06 27.31 30.45
CA ARG A 499 -11.25 27.85 29.75
C ARG A 499 -11.19 27.38 28.29
N ASP A 500 -12.25 27.19 27.53
CA ASP A 500 -13.66 26.84 27.72
C ASP A 500 -14.14 26.41 26.31
N SER A 501 -15.11 25.50 26.23
CA SER A 501 -15.52 24.78 25.03
C SER A 501 -16.37 25.58 24.02
N HIS A 502 -16.15 25.39 22.71
CA HIS A 502 -17.21 25.34 21.70
C HIS A 502 -16.83 24.39 20.55
N GLN A 503 -17.79 23.54 20.18
CA GLN A 503 -17.70 22.38 19.28
C GLN A 503 -17.52 22.75 17.81
N GLU A 504 -16.47 22.22 17.18
CA GLU A 504 -16.28 22.13 15.73
C GLU A 504 -16.45 20.67 15.27
N ASN A 505 -16.90 20.45 14.03
CA ASN A 505 -16.98 19.13 13.40
C ASN A 505 -15.62 18.80 12.77
N VAL A 506 -14.76 18.12 13.53
CA VAL A 506 -13.32 18.08 13.28
C VAL A 506 -12.87 16.87 12.46
N PHE A 507 -13.27 16.60 11.21
CA PHE A 507 -12.78 15.38 10.52
C PHE A 507 -12.50 15.50 9.02
N SER A 508 -11.46 16.26 8.65
CA SER A 508 -10.77 16.15 7.36
C SER A 508 -9.28 15.85 7.55
N ILE A 509 -8.97 14.56 7.67
CA ILE A 509 -7.65 13.91 7.46
C ILE A 509 -6.45 14.72 7.96
N TRP A 510 -6.20 14.63 9.27
CA TRP A 510 -5.20 15.40 9.99
C TRP A 510 -3.75 14.94 9.76
N SER A 511 -2.84 15.91 9.63
CA SER A 511 -1.41 15.75 9.93
C SER A 511 -0.87 16.81 10.91
N TYR A 512 -1.74 17.60 11.56
CA TYR A 512 -1.31 18.59 12.55
C TYR A 512 -2.30 18.68 13.72
N GLU A 513 -1.76 18.59 14.95
CA GLU A 513 -2.40 18.61 16.29
C GLU A 513 -2.98 17.31 16.89
N GLY A 514 -2.25 16.19 16.81
CA GLY A 514 -2.61 14.92 17.46
C GLY A 514 -2.69 14.89 19.00
N LYS A 515 -2.48 16.00 19.71
CA LYS A 515 -2.44 16.05 21.19
C LYS A 515 -3.81 16.23 21.83
N LEU A 516 -4.72 17.01 21.22
CA LEU A 516 -6.07 17.24 21.74
C LEU A 516 -6.95 16.00 21.55
N VAL A 517 -6.89 15.36 20.38
CA VAL A 517 -7.73 14.20 20.06
C VAL A 517 -7.29 12.94 20.77
N PHE A 518 -5.98 12.78 21.00
CA PHE A 518 -5.50 11.72 21.88
C PHE A 518 -6.08 11.84 23.28
N GLN A 519 -6.20 13.07 23.79
CA GLN A 519 -6.78 13.33 25.11
C GLN A 519 -8.28 13.03 25.12
N ASP A 520 -9.03 13.46 24.10
CA ASP A 520 -10.46 13.18 23.98
C ASP A 520 -10.76 11.68 23.89
N ILE A 521 -10.00 10.94 23.07
CA ILE A 521 -10.15 9.48 22.95
C ILE A 521 -9.76 8.77 24.25
N LYS A 522 -8.70 9.23 24.91
CA LYS A 522 -8.26 8.68 26.19
C LYS A 522 -9.31 8.92 27.27
N GLU A 523 -9.99 10.05 27.27
CA GLU A 523 -11.10 10.34 28.17
C GLU A 523 -12.34 9.51 27.83
N ALA A 524 -12.74 9.47 26.55
CA ALA A 524 -13.88 8.68 26.05
C ALA A 524 -13.76 7.17 26.32
N THR A 525 -12.53 6.66 26.42
CA THR A 525 -12.24 5.25 26.70
C THR A 525 -11.79 4.98 28.14
N GLU A 526 -11.85 5.98 29.03
CA GLU A 526 -11.36 5.91 30.42
C GLU A 526 -9.93 5.33 30.53
N GLY A 527 -9.03 5.80 29.67
CA GLY A 527 -7.65 5.31 29.60
C GLY A 527 -7.53 3.95 28.93
N PHE A 528 -8.34 3.69 27.88
CA PHE A 528 -8.39 2.41 27.17
C PHE A 528 -8.78 1.24 28.07
N ASN A 529 -9.80 1.46 28.89
CA ASN A 529 -10.36 0.45 29.78
C ASN A 529 -10.94 -0.72 28.98
N THR A 530 -10.74 -1.94 29.49
CA THR A 530 -11.20 -3.18 28.85
C THR A 530 -12.72 -3.23 28.63
N LYS A 531 -13.52 -2.47 29.39
CA LYS A 531 -14.97 -2.36 29.20
C LYS A 531 -15.38 -1.78 27.83
N TYR A 532 -14.51 -0.98 27.23
CA TYR A 532 -14.71 -0.41 25.89
C TYR A 532 -14.07 -1.24 24.78
N CYS A 533 -13.31 -2.28 25.13
CA CYS A 533 -12.64 -3.14 24.16
C CYS A 533 -13.69 -4.00 23.43
N ILE A 534 -13.84 -3.79 22.13
CA ILE A 534 -14.79 -4.50 21.28
C ILE A 534 -14.17 -5.65 20.49
N GLY A 535 -12.84 -5.70 20.42
CA GLY A 535 -12.10 -6.80 19.80
C GLY A 535 -10.60 -6.73 20.11
N VAL A 536 -9.96 -7.91 20.16
CA VAL A 536 -8.50 -8.03 20.27
C VAL A 536 -8.04 -8.87 19.09
N GLY A 537 -7.28 -8.25 18.18
CA GLY A 537 -6.69 -8.91 17.01
C GLY A 537 -5.18 -9.08 17.16
N ALA A 538 -4.57 -9.77 16.19
CA ALA A 538 -3.12 -9.99 16.16
C ALA A 538 -2.31 -8.69 16.01
N THR A 539 -2.92 -7.64 15.46
CA THR A 539 -2.28 -6.34 15.20
C THR A 539 -2.56 -5.29 16.27
N GLY A 540 -3.47 -5.55 17.21
CA GLY A 540 -3.86 -4.58 18.23
C GLY A 540 -5.24 -4.81 18.84
N SER A 541 -5.61 -3.93 19.76
CA SER A 541 -6.92 -3.94 20.44
C SER A 541 -7.81 -2.82 19.91
N VAL A 542 -9.07 -3.11 19.64
CA VAL A 542 -10.06 -2.16 19.12
C VAL A 542 -11.02 -1.77 20.23
N TYR A 543 -11.22 -0.47 20.40
CA TYR A 543 -12.07 0.12 21.43
C TYR A 543 -13.21 0.92 20.79
N LYS A 544 -14.40 0.84 21.37
CA LYS A 544 -15.50 1.74 21.04
C LYS A 544 -15.30 3.04 21.83
N ALA A 545 -15.23 4.18 21.14
CA ALA A 545 -15.15 5.49 21.76
C ALA A 545 -16.34 6.35 21.31
N GLU A 546 -16.98 7.00 22.26
CA GLU A 546 -17.99 8.03 22.01
C GLU A 546 -17.34 9.39 22.25
N MET A 547 -17.17 10.13 21.17
CA MET A 547 -16.48 11.42 21.19
C MET A 547 -17.36 12.48 21.87
N SER A 548 -16.75 13.58 22.33
CA SER A 548 -17.47 14.73 22.91
C SER A 548 -18.50 15.38 21.96
N SER A 549 -18.41 15.10 20.66
CA SER A 549 -19.38 15.49 19.64
C SER A 549 -20.63 14.58 19.55
N GLY A 550 -20.67 13.47 20.31
CA GLY A 550 -21.72 12.43 20.21
C GLY A 550 -21.49 11.40 19.10
N GLN A 551 -20.40 11.53 18.34
CA GLN A 551 -20.04 10.55 17.31
C GLN A 551 -19.39 9.31 17.93
N VAL A 552 -19.84 8.13 17.49
CA VAL A 552 -19.27 6.85 17.91
C VAL A 552 -18.25 6.38 16.87
N VAL A 553 -17.03 6.06 17.32
CA VAL A 553 -15.92 5.61 16.48
C VAL A 553 -15.28 4.32 17.02
N ALA A 554 -14.64 3.56 16.13
CA ALA A 554 -13.80 2.43 16.51
C ALA A 554 -12.33 2.88 16.51
N VAL A 555 -11.64 2.71 17.64
CA VAL A 555 -10.24 3.09 17.81
C VAL A 555 -9.39 1.84 17.93
N LYS A 556 -8.60 1.54 16.90
CA LYS A 556 -7.62 0.44 16.91
C LYS A 556 -6.30 0.95 17.46
N ILE A 557 -5.91 0.43 18.60
CA ILE A 557 -4.65 0.69 19.25
C ILE A 557 -3.69 -0.44 18.90
N LEU A 558 -2.54 -0.06 18.35
CA LEU A 558 -1.47 -1.00 18.13
C LEU A 558 -0.71 -1.18 19.45
N GLN A 559 -0.41 -2.43 19.82
CA GLN A 559 0.40 -2.69 21.01
C GLN A 559 1.80 -2.09 20.84
N HIS A 560 2.40 -1.63 21.94
CA HIS A 560 3.72 -1.01 21.91
C HIS A 560 4.77 -2.12 22.01
N ALA A 561 5.43 -2.50 20.91
CA ALA A 561 6.88 -2.76 20.81
C ALA A 561 7.34 -3.72 19.67
N MET A 562 6.62 -3.89 18.53
CA MET A 562 7.12 -4.73 17.43
C MET A 562 7.19 -4.03 16.06
N LEU A 563 8.21 -4.38 15.26
CA LEU A 563 8.49 -3.81 13.93
C LEU A 563 7.42 -4.18 12.89
N GLU A 564 6.72 -5.31 13.09
CA GLU A 564 5.62 -5.79 12.24
C GLU A 564 4.36 -4.93 12.39
N GLU A 565 4.07 -4.47 13.61
CA GLU A 565 2.92 -3.60 13.91
C GLU A 565 3.09 -2.21 13.26
N ARG A 566 4.33 -1.70 13.17
CA ARG A 566 4.63 -0.44 12.46
C ARG A 566 4.45 -0.57 10.95
N LYS A 567 4.87 -1.70 10.35
CA LYS A 567 4.61 -1.99 8.93
C LYS A 567 3.11 -2.18 8.67
N SER A 568 2.40 -2.79 9.62
CA SER A 568 0.95 -2.97 9.57
C SER A 568 0.23 -1.61 9.59
N TYR A 569 0.59 -0.74 10.54
CA TYR A 569 0.10 0.65 10.64
C TYR A 569 0.28 1.43 9.33
N GLU A 570 1.49 1.44 8.79
CA GLU A 570 1.81 2.18 7.57
C GLU A 570 1.12 1.58 6.33
N SER A 571 0.95 0.25 6.28
CA SER A 571 0.23 -0.43 5.19
C SER A 571 -1.26 -0.12 5.23
N GLU A 572 -1.85 -0.16 6.42
CA GLU A 572 -3.25 0.12 6.66
C GLU A 572 -3.59 1.59 6.35
N ILE A 573 -2.78 2.54 6.82
CA ILE A 573 -2.91 3.96 6.45
C ILE A 573 -2.75 4.12 4.94
N ARG A 574 -1.71 3.54 4.34
CA ARG A 574 -1.46 3.69 2.90
C ARG A 574 -2.61 3.13 2.06
N ALA A 575 -3.17 1.98 2.42
CA ALA A 575 -4.31 1.40 1.72
C ALA A 575 -5.56 2.26 1.91
N LEU A 576 -5.96 2.53 3.16
CA LEU A 576 -7.22 3.20 3.49
C LEU A 576 -7.26 4.70 3.19
N THR A 577 -6.10 5.36 3.03
CA THR A 577 -6.04 6.73 2.50
C THR A 577 -6.26 6.77 0.99
N THR A 578 -6.02 5.66 0.29
CA THR A 578 -6.13 5.57 -1.18
C THR A 578 -7.44 4.93 -1.67
N ILE A 579 -8.09 4.11 -0.85
CA ILE A 579 -9.32 3.40 -1.23
C ILE A 579 -10.55 4.03 -0.56
N ARG A 580 -11.64 4.15 -1.33
CA ARG A 580 -12.96 4.48 -0.80
C ARG A 580 -14.02 3.73 -1.58
N HIS A 581 -14.74 2.85 -0.89
CA HIS A 581 -15.80 2.04 -1.49
C HIS A 581 -16.87 1.73 -0.45
N ARG A 582 -18.13 1.61 -0.85
CA ARG A 582 -19.28 1.38 0.05
C ARG A 582 -19.22 0.07 0.86
N ASN A 583 -18.37 -0.87 0.43
CA ASN A 583 -18.17 -2.18 1.07
C ASN A 583 -16.76 -2.30 1.68
N ILE A 584 -16.10 -1.18 1.99
CA ILE A 584 -14.79 -1.11 2.64
C ILE A 584 -14.88 -0.12 3.80
N VAL A 585 -14.37 -0.50 4.97
CA VAL A 585 -14.41 0.33 6.18
C VAL A 585 -13.74 1.68 5.97
N LYS A 586 -14.36 2.75 6.47
CA LYS A 586 -13.87 4.12 6.38
C LYS A 586 -12.90 4.45 7.51
N LEU A 587 -11.70 4.89 7.13
CA LEU A 587 -10.74 5.50 8.05
C LEU A 587 -11.06 7.00 8.22
N HIS A 588 -11.36 7.42 9.44
CA HIS A 588 -11.58 8.83 9.79
C HIS A 588 -10.27 9.59 10.04
N GLY A 589 -9.27 8.91 10.61
CA GLY A 589 -7.97 9.51 10.89
C GLY A 589 -7.01 8.55 11.57
N PHE A 590 -5.79 9.01 11.78
CA PHE A 590 -4.74 8.27 12.47
C PHE A 590 -3.91 9.21 13.34
N CYS A 591 -3.29 8.69 14.39
CA CYS A 591 -2.36 9.45 15.22
C CYS A 591 -1.09 8.65 15.45
N SER A 592 0.06 9.31 15.27
CA SER A 592 1.38 8.78 15.58
C SER A 592 2.04 9.64 16.65
N HIS A 593 2.07 9.15 17.90
CA HIS A 593 2.68 9.85 19.04
C HIS A 593 3.73 8.95 19.71
N ALA A 594 4.72 9.55 20.39
CA ALA A 594 5.87 8.86 21.00
C ALA A 594 5.53 7.82 22.09
N GLN A 595 4.26 7.75 22.53
CA GLN A 595 3.79 6.83 23.56
C GLN A 595 2.75 5.81 23.05
N GLN A 596 2.09 6.07 21.90
CA GLN A 596 1.05 5.21 21.35
C GLN A 596 0.66 5.64 19.92
N SER A 597 0.44 4.67 19.04
CA SER A 597 -0.11 4.89 17.69
C SER A 597 -1.47 4.20 17.57
N PHE A 598 -2.45 4.88 16.99
CA PHE A 598 -3.81 4.36 16.82
C PHE A 598 -4.46 4.85 15.53
N LEU A 599 -5.47 4.09 15.09
CA LEU A 599 -6.27 4.32 13.90
C LEU A 599 -7.73 4.49 14.31
N ILE A 600 -8.42 5.44 13.69
CA ILE A 600 -9.82 5.78 13.99
C ILE A 600 -10.66 5.44 12.77
N TYR A 601 -11.62 4.54 12.94
CA TYR A 601 -12.55 4.09 11.91
C TYR A 601 -13.97 4.49 12.26
N GLU A 602 -14.85 4.42 11.27
CA GLU A 602 -16.27 4.33 11.55
C GLU A 602 -16.59 3.11 12.42
N TYR A 603 -17.56 3.23 13.30
CA TYR A 603 -18.01 2.13 14.15
C TYR A 603 -19.15 1.38 13.44
N LEU A 604 -18.98 0.07 13.25
CA LEU A 604 -19.98 -0.81 12.63
C LEU A 604 -20.67 -1.67 13.70
N GLU A 605 -21.96 -1.46 13.91
CA GLU A 605 -22.71 -1.88 15.11
C GLU A 605 -22.85 -3.40 15.26
N ARG A 606 -22.96 -4.12 14.14
CA ARG A 606 -23.18 -5.58 14.16
C ARG A 606 -21.89 -6.36 14.35
N GLY A 607 -20.73 -5.72 14.13
CA GLY A 607 -19.41 -6.33 14.28
C GLY A 607 -19.08 -7.33 13.17
N SER A 608 -18.13 -8.22 13.44
CA SER A 608 -17.62 -9.20 12.47
C SER A 608 -18.58 -10.34 12.17
N MET A 609 -18.55 -10.84 10.93
CA MET A 609 -19.33 -11.99 10.47
C MET A 609 -19.08 -13.24 11.33
N ALA A 610 -17.83 -13.52 11.72
CA ALA A 610 -17.49 -14.64 12.61
C ALA A 610 -18.25 -14.62 13.95
N LYS A 611 -18.39 -13.44 14.56
CA LYS A 611 -19.14 -13.22 15.81
C LYS A 611 -20.65 -13.42 15.63
N ILE A 612 -21.16 -13.15 14.43
CA ILE A 612 -22.58 -13.37 14.11
C ILE A 612 -22.85 -14.86 13.87
N LEU A 613 -22.01 -15.54 13.08
CA LEU A 613 -22.15 -16.96 12.77
C LEU A 613 -21.97 -17.88 13.99
N SER A 614 -21.10 -17.50 14.92
CA SER A 614 -20.91 -18.21 16.20
C SER A 614 -22.07 -18.03 17.18
N ASN A 615 -22.94 -17.03 16.97
CA ASN A 615 -24.10 -16.78 17.81
C ASN A 615 -25.37 -17.38 17.19
N MET A 616 -25.96 -18.39 17.84
CA MET A 616 -27.16 -19.08 17.36
C MET A 616 -28.35 -18.16 17.03
N GLY A 617 -28.60 -17.14 17.84
CA GLY A 617 -29.72 -16.21 17.62
C GLY A 617 -29.47 -15.29 16.44
N LYS A 618 -28.30 -14.62 16.42
CA LYS A 618 -27.95 -13.66 15.36
C LYS A 618 -27.73 -14.34 14.00
N SER A 619 -27.18 -15.55 13.99
CA SER A 619 -27.01 -16.33 12.75
C SER A 619 -28.33 -16.71 12.10
N LYS A 620 -29.41 -16.84 12.88
CA LYS A 620 -30.77 -17.13 12.37
C LYS A 620 -31.44 -15.90 11.76
N GLU A 621 -31.06 -14.69 12.20
CA GLU A 621 -31.55 -13.42 11.64
C GLU A 621 -30.95 -13.13 10.25
N LEU A 622 -29.78 -13.71 9.95
CA LEU A 622 -29.13 -13.70 8.64
C LEU A 622 -29.77 -14.73 7.69
N ASP A 623 -30.97 -14.44 7.20
CA ASP A 623 -31.62 -15.23 6.15
C ASP A 623 -30.79 -15.29 4.84
N TRP A 624 -31.23 -16.13 3.89
CA TRP A 624 -30.52 -16.32 2.64
C TRP A 624 -30.36 -15.05 1.81
N ILE A 625 -31.33 -14.13 1.85
CA ILE A 625 -31.25 -12.88 1.08
C ILE A 625 -30.14 -12.01 1.64
N LYS A 626 -30.07 -11.88 2.97
CA LYS A 626 -28.99 -11.14 3.64
C LYS A 626 -27.63 -11.78 3.36
N ARG A 627 -27.50 -13.11 3.45
CA ARG A 627 -26.24 -13.82 3.16
C ARG A 627 -25.80 -13.62 1.70
N ILE A 628 -26.73 -13.68 0.75
CA ILE A 628 -26.46 -13.40 -0.67
C ILE A 628 -25.95 -11.96 -0.86
N ASN A 629 -26.60 -10.98 -0.23
CA ASN A 629 -26.19 -9.57 -0.35
C ASN A 629 -24.82 -9.31 0.30
N ILE A 630 -24.53 -9.95 1.44
CA ILE A 630 -23.22 -9.91 2.09
C ILE A 630 -22.13 -10.45 1.14
N VAL A 631 -22.35 -11.62 0.53
CA VAL A 631 -21.39 -12.20 -0.43
C VAL A 631 -21.20 -11.29 -1.65
N LYS A 632 -22.28 -10.63 -2.13
CA LYS A 632 -22.18 -9.64 -3.22
C LYS A 632 -21.37 -8.41 -2.82
N GLY A 633 -21.65 -7.81 -1.68
CA GLY A 633 -20.90 -6.65 -1.16
C GLY A 633 -19.43 -6.98 -0.97
N PHE A 634 -19.14 -8.18 -0.45
CA PHE A 634 -17.80 -8.69 -0.28
C PHE A 634 -17.05 -8.89 -1.60
N ALA A 635 -17.70 -9.51 -2.60
CA ALA A 635 -17.14 -9.66 -3.94
C ALA A 635 -16.88 -8.32 -4.62
N ASN A 636 -17.79 -7.35 -4.46
CA ASN A 636 -17.63 -6.00 -5.00
C ASN A 636 -16.45 -5.25 -4.38
N ALA A 637 -16.24 -5.38 -3.06
CA ALA A 637 -15.09 -4.79 -2.39
C ALA A 637 -13.76 -5.33 -2.94
N LEU A 638 -13.64 -6.65 -3.08
CA LEU A 638 -12.44 -7.28 -3.62
C LEU A 638 -12.24 -6.96 -5.12
N CYS A 639 -13.32 -6.96 -5.90
CA CYS A 639 -13.29 -6.55 -7.31
C CYS A 639 -12.72 -5.14 -7.45
N TYR A 640 -13.24 -4.18 -6.68
CA TYR A 640 -12.75 -2.81 -6.67
C TYR A 640 -11.26 -2.73 -6.32
N MET A 641 -10.80 -3.47 -5.31
CA MET A 641 -9.38 -3.48 -4.92
C MET A 641 -8.46 -4.10 -5.97
N HIS A 642 -8.87 -5.19 -6.62
CA HIS A 642 -8.03 -5.92 -7.58
C HIS A 642 -8.06 -5.29 -8.98
N HIS A 643 -9.20 -4.76 -9.40
CA HIS A 643 -9.46 -4.40 -10.79
C HIS A 643 -9.64 -2.90 -11.02
N ASP A 644 -10.21 -2.16 -10.06
CA ASP A 644 -10.48 -0.72 -10.22
C ASP A 644 -9.37 0.14 -9.60
N CYS A 645 -8.73 -0.33 -8.53
CA CYS A 645 -7.57 0.35 -7.95
C CYS A 645 -6.34 0.23 -8.87
N ARG A 646 -5.63 1.35 -9.02
CA ARG A 646 -4.38 1.45 -9.78
C ARG A 646 -3.32 2.15 -8.92
N PRO A 647 -2.30 1.43 -8.42
CA PRO A 647 -2.02 -0.01 -8.64
C PRO A 647 -3.02 -0.92 -7.89
N PRO A 648 -3.21 -2.19 -8.32
CA PRO A 648 -4.07 -3.15 -7.61
C PRO A 648 -3.68 -3.32 -6.15
N ILE A 649 -4.65 -3.55 -5.27
CA ILE A 649 -4.43 -3.71 -3.83
C ILE A 649 -4.85 -5.11 -3.42
N ILE A 650 -3.93 -5.89 -2.87
CA ILE A 650 -4.18 -7.24 -2.37
C ILE A 650 -4.27 -7.18 -0.86
N HIS A 651 -5.38 -7.65 -0.31
CA HIS A 651 -5.69 -7.56 1.12
C HIS A 651 -4.84 -8.52 1.95
N ARG A 652 -4.66 -9.77 1.49
CA ARG A 652 -3.85 -10.86 2.07
C ARG A 652 -4.34 -11.45 3.39
N ASP A 653 -5.26 -10.80 4.09
CA ASP A 653 -5.91 -11.36 5.29
C ASP A 653 -7.44 -11.33 5.21
N ILE A 654 -7.99 -11.93 4.15
CA ILE A 654 -9.43 -12.04 3.95
C ILE A 654 -9.97 -13.19 4.83
N SER A 655 -10.92 -12.88 5.71
CA SER A 655 -11.56 -13.86 6.62
C SER A 655 -12.93 -13.36 7.12
N SER A 656 -13.71 -14.22 7.78
CA SER A 656 -14.99 -13.82 8.41
C SER A 656 -14.81 -12.90 9.63
N ASN A 657 -13.62 -12.83 10.23
CA ASN A 657 -13.30 -11.87 11.29
C ASN A 657 -13.13 -10.44 10.74
N ASN A 658 -12.61 -10.34 9.51
CA ASN A 658 -12.29 -9.07 8.87
C ASN A 658 -13.43 -8.55 7.96
N LEU A 659 -14.56 -9.27 7.90
CA LEU A 659 -15.80 -8.83 7.24
C LEU A 659 -16.79 -8.32 8.30
N LEU A 660 -16.96 -7.00 8.37
CA LEU A 660 -17.85 -6.33 9.32
C LEU A 660 -19.20 -6.01 8.69
N LEU A 661 -20.26 -5.93 9.51
CA LEU A 661 -21.60 -5.57 9.06
C LEU A 661 -22.11 -4.29 9.75
N ASP A 662 -22.77 -3.43 8.98
CA ASP A 662 -23.47 -2.25 9.50
C ASP A 662 -24.91 -2.57 9.95
N THR A 663 -25.68 -1.55 10.34
CA THR A 663 -27.08 -1.69 10.75
C THR A 663 -27.97 -2.34 9.69
N ASP A 664 -27.66 -2.20 8.41
CA ASP A 664 -28.46 -2.72 7.30
C ASP A 664 -27.99 -4.10 6.82
N TYR A 665 -27.02 -4.71 7.51
CA TYR A 665 -26.37 -5.96 7.13
C TYR A 665 -25.59 -5.85 5.80
N GLU A 666 -25.19 -4.64 5.41
CA GLU A 666 -24.25 -4.45 4.31
C GLU A 666 -22.84 -4.80 4.78
N ALA A 667 -22.06 -5.39 3.89
CA ALA A 667 -20.76 -5.95 4.21
C ALA A 667 -19.62 -4.96 3.95
N HIS A 668 -18.72 -4.84 4.91
CA HIS A 668 -17.56 -3.95 4.88
C HIS A 668 -16.29 -4.71 5.18
N VAL A 669 -15.36 -4.74 4.22
CA VAL A 669 -14.03 -5.33 4.41
C VAL A 669 -13.17 -4.40 5.29
N SER A 670 -12.47 -4.99 6.26
CA SER A 670 -11.66 -4.29 7.27
C SER A 670 -10.31 -4.98 7.51
N ASP A 671 -9.46 -4.34 8.31
CA ASP A 671 -8.10 -4.79 8.68
C ASP A 671 -7.10 -4.88 7.50
N PHE A 672 -6.71 -3.70 7.02
CA PHE A 672 -5.76 -3.56 5.91
C PHE A 672 -4.29 -3.61 6.36
N GLY A 673 -4.02 -4.07 7.59
CA GLY A 673 -2.68 -4.17 8.13
C GLY A 673 -1.71 -5.00 7.30
N THR A 674 -2.22 -6.06 6.66
CA THR A 674 -1.42 -6.93 5.79
C THR A 674 -1.49 -6.54 4.31
N ALA A 675 -2.33 -5.56 3.96
CA ALA A 675 -2.63 -5.18 2.59
C ALA A 675 -1.40 -4.65 1.84
N ARG A 676 -1.36 -4.89 0.53
CA ARG A 676 -0.24 -4.53 -0.35
C ARG A 676 -0.75 -3.93 -1.64
N VAL A 677 -0.21 -2.77 -1.97
CA VAL A 677 -0.34 -2.16 -3.29
C VAL A 677 0.63 -2.89 -4.22
N LEU A 678 0.12 -3.72 -5.13
CA LEU A 678 0.90 -4.38 -6.19
C LEU A 678 1.37 -3.34 -7.19
N LYS A 679 2.54 -2.80 -6.93
CA LYS A 679 3.24 -1.98 -7.91
C LYS A 679 3.88 -2.93 -8.92
N LEU A 680 3.60 -2.73 -10.21
CA LEU A 680 4.33 -3.35 -11.35
C LEU A 680 5.87 -3.22 -11.18
N ASP A 681 6.25 -2.22 -10.40
CA ASP A 681 7.57 -1.73 -10.03
C ASP A 681 8.21 -2.40 -8.77
N SER A 682 7.60 -3.43 -8.16
CA SER A 682 8.10 -4.05 -6.91
C SER A 682 8.25 -5.57 -6.96
N CYS A 683 9.11 -6.16 -6.11
CA CYS A 683 9.15 -7.61 -5.89
C CYS A 683 7.86 -8.04 -5.19
N ASN A 684 7.00 -8.82 -5.87
CA ASN A 684 5.75 -9.36 -5.32
C ASN A 684 5.97 -10.48 -4.28
N TRP A 685 7.20 -10.65 -3.76
CA TRP A 685 7.57 -11.70 -2.82
C TRP A 685 7.54 -11.17 -1.39
N THR A 686 6.72 -11.76 -0.52
CA THR A 686 6.56 -11.31 0.87
C THR A 686 6.47 -12.49 1.84
N GLY A 687 6.77 -12.26 3.13
CA GLY A 687 6.54 -13.27 4.17
C GLY A 687 5.06 -13.67 4.24
N LEU A 688 4.79 -14.90 4.68
CA LEU A 688 3.44 -15.45 4.83
C LEU A 688 2.61 -14.55 5.75
N ALA A 689 1.47 -14.07 5.28
CA ALA A 689 0.50 -13.32 6.07
C ALA A 689 -0.90 -13.79 5.67
N GLY A 690 -1.80 -13.83 6.66
CA GLY A 690 -3.18 -14.29 6.50
C GLY A 690 -3.62 -15.15 7.68
N THR A 691 -4.93 -15.30 7.83
CA THR A 691 -5.55 -16.09 8.89
C THR A 691 -5.50 -17.59 8.55
N TYR A 692 -4.97 -18.42 9.46
CA TYR A 692 -4.96 -19.88 9.30
C TYR A 692 -6.37 -20.40 9.00
N GLY A 693 -6.47 -21.29 8.01
CA GLY A 693 -7.75 -21.79 7.49
C GLY A 693 -8.24 -21.07 6.23
N TYR A 694 -7.77 -19.84 5.97
CA TYR A 694 -8.13 -19.04 4.78
C TYR A 694 -6.96 -18.83 3.81
N ILE A 695 -5.73 -19.16 4.22
CA ILE A 695 -4.51 -18.99 3.43
C ILE A 695 -4.53 -19.92 2.21
N ALA A 696 -4.24 -19.36 1.04
CA ALA A 696 -4.15 -20.10 -0.21
C ALA A 696 -2.95 -21.08 -0.22
N PRO A 697 -3.11 -22.31 -0.75
CA PRO A 697 -2.10 -23.37 -0.65
C PRO A 697 -0.78 -23.05 -1.36
N GLU A 698 -0.81 -22.28 -2.45
CA GLU A 698 0.39 -21.85 -3.16
C GLU A 698 1.28 -20.95 -2.31
N LEU A 699 0.75 -20.27 -1.28
CA LEU A 699 1.53 -19.44 -0.37
C LEU A 699 2.45 -20.26 0.54
N ALA A 700 2.20 -21.57 0.67
CA ALA A 700 3.07 -22.50 1.41
C ALA A 700 4.37 -22.82 0.65
N TYR A 701 4.34 -22.76 -0.69
CA TYR A 701 5.48 -23.14 -1.55
C TYR A 701 6.02 -21.97 -2.39
N THR A 702 5.21 -20.93 -2.59
CA THR A 702 5.55 -19.71 -3.33
C THR A 702 5.26 -18.50 -2.44
N MET A 703 6.25 -17.65 -2.17
CA MET A 703 6.03 -16.40 -1.44
C MET A 703 5.52 -15.26 -2.34
N LYS A 704 5.09 -15.58 -3.57
CA LYS A 704 4.60 -14.64 -4.58
C LYS A 704 3.14 -14.30 -4.29
N VAL A 705 2.88 -13.04 -3.95
CA VAL A 705 1.53 -12.52 -3.74
C VAL A 705 0.91 -12.12 -5.08
N THR A 706 -0.29 -12.61 -5.33
CA THR A 706 -1.16 -12.22 -6.45
C THR A 706 -2.57 -11.99 -5.93
N GLU A 707 -3.44 -11.38 -6.73
CA GLU A 707 -4.87 -11.25 -6.43
C GLU A 707 -5.55 -12.60 -6.17
N LYS A 708 -5.01 -13.69 -6.72
CA LYS A 708 -5.56 -15.04 -6.58
C LYS A 708 -5.50 -15.59 -5.15
N CYS A 709 -4.64 -15.07 -4.26
CA CYS A 709 -4.66 -15.50 -2.86
C CYS A 709 -5.90 -14.98 -2.13
N ASP A 710 -6.31 -13.73 -2.39
CA ASP A 710 -7.54 -13.16 -1.85
C ASP A 710 -8.77 -13.87 -2.40
N VAL A 711 -8.75 -14.28 -3.68
CA VAL A 711 -9.82 -15.08 -4.30
C VAL A 711 -10.02 -16.40 -3.54
N TYR A 712 -8.94 -17.10 -3.20
CA TYR A 712 -9.04 -18.35 -2.42
C TYR A 712 -9.67 -18.09 -1.05
N SER A 713 -9.15 -17.11 -0.31
CA SER A 713 -9.65 -16.73 1.01
C SER A 713 -11.12 -16.29 0.97
N PHE A 714 -11.54 -15.57 -0.09
CA PHE A 714 -12.93 -15.24 -0.36
C PHE A 714 -13.79 -16.50 -0.55
N GLY A 715 -13.31 -17.51 -1.28
CA GLY A 715 -14.01 -18.78 -1.44
C GLY A 715 -14.26 -19.49 -0.12
N VAL A 716 -13.24 -19.56 0.76
CA VAL A 716 -13.37 -20.16 2.10
C VAL A 716 -14.38 -19.39 2.96
N ALA A 717 -14.26 -18.06 3.01
CA ALA A 717 -15.18 -17.22 3.79
C ALA A 717 -16.62 -17.27 3.23
N THR A 718 -16.79 -17.40 1.91
CA THR A 718 -18.11 -17.57 1.27
C THR A 718 -18.73 -18.90 1.63
N LEU A 719 -17.95 -20.00 1.64
CA LEU A 719 -18.41 -21.29 2.14
C LEU A 719 -18.81 -21.21 3.61
N GLU A 720 -18.00 -20.56 4.45
CA GLU A 720 -18.35 -20.33 5.86
C GLU A 720 -19.67 -19.56 6.03
N ILE A 721 -19.93 -18.56 5.18
CA ILE A 721 -21.19 -17.80 5.20
C ILE A 721 -22.39 -18.69 4.84
N ILE A 722 -22.28 -19.63 3.89
CA ILE A 722 -23.44 -20.47 3.49
C ILE A 722 -23.58 -21.74 4.34
N VAL A 723 -22.49 -22.27 4.89
CA VAL A 723 -22.45 -23.44 5.78
C VAL A 723 -22.78 -23.04 7.22
N GLY A 724 -22.46 -21.80 7.61
CA GLY A 724 -22.70 -21.27 8.95
C GLY A 724 -21.60 -21.56 9.97
N HIS A 725 -20.55 -22.28 9.58
CA HIS A 725 -19.33 -22.50 10.34
C HIS A 725 -18.14 -22.69 9.38
N HIS A 726 -16.91 -22.61 9.90
CA HIS A 726 -15.71 -22.72 9.07
C HIS A 726 -15.67 -24.09 8.34
N PRO A 727 -15.43 -24.13 7.01
CA PRO A 727 -15.50 -25.35 6.20
C PRO A 727 -14.20 -26.20 6.23
N GLY A 728 -13.42 -26.12 7.31
CA GLY A 728 -12.05 -26.65 7.35
C GLY A 728 -11.96 -28.16 7.11
N GLU A 729 -12.83 -28.93 7.77
CA GLU A 729 -12.90 -30.40 7.61
C GLU A 729 -13.31 -30.81 6.19
N LEU A 730 -14.22 -30.06 5.58
CA LEU A 730 -14.68 -30.28 4.21
C LEU A 730 -13.55 -30.07 3.20
N ILE A 731 -12.82 -28.95 3.33
CA ILE A 731 -11.70 -28.62 2.43
C ILE A 731 -10.56 -29.66 2.56
N CYS A 732 -10.27 -30.11 3.79
CA CYS A 732 -9.26 -31.15 4.02
C CYS A 732 -9.66 -32.49 3.38
N SER A 733 -10.94 -32.87 3.46
CA SER A 733 -11.47 -34.13 2.90
C SER A 733 -11.48 -34.13 1.36
N LEU A 734 -11.80 -32.98 0.75
CA LEU A 734 -11.74 -32.79 -0.70
C LEU A 734 -10.29 -32.85 -1.24
N SER A 735 -9.33 -32.31 -0.47
CA SER A 735 -7.91 -32.30 -0.85
C SER A 735 -7.24 -33.68 -0.75
N SER A 736 -7.77 -34.58 0.08
CA SER A 736 -7.23 -35.93 0.29
C SER A 736 -7.84 -36.97 -0.67
N SER A 737 -9.05 -36.72 -1.17
CA SER A 737 -9.75 -37.55 -2.15
C SER A 737 -9.19 -37.41 -3.58
N THR A 738 -8.53 -36.30 -3.90
CA THR A 738 -7.82 -36.08 -5.18
C THR A 738 -6.50 -36.86 -5.28
N SER A 739 -5.90 -37.24 -4.15
CA SER A 739 -4.69 -38.08 -4.11
C SER A 739 -4.93 -39.59 -4.22
N SER A 740 -6.18 -40.07 -4.12
CA SER A 740 -6.51 -41.51 -4.13
C SER A 740 -6.89 -42.09 -5.50
N MET A 741 -6.51 -41.45 -6.61
CA MET A 741 -6.70 -42.01 -7.96
C MET A 741 -5.52 -42.85 -8.46
N SER A 742 -4.69 -43.40 -7.56
CA SER A 742 -3.72 -44.43 -7.93
C SER A 742 -3.78 -45.64 -7.00
N SER A 743 -4.12 -46.77 -7.64
CA SER A 743 -4.00 -48.17 -7.21
C SER A 743 -4.95 -48.73 -6.15
N SER A 744 -5.59 -49.81 -6.59
CA SER A 744 -6.41 -50.79 -5.89
C SER A 744 -5.74 -51.44 -4.67
N SER A 745 -6.44 -51.49 -3.53
CA SER A 745 -6.41 -52.65 -2.63
C SER A 745 -7.56 -52.65 -1.61
N SER A 746 -7.98 -53.86 -1.27
CA SER A 746 -9.18 -54.38 -0.58
C SER A 746 -9.65 -53.73 0.74
N PRO A 747 -10.94 -53.91 1.12
CA PRO A 747 -11.54 -53.28 2.30
C PRO A 747 -11.44 -54.17 3.54
N THR A 748 -10.74 -53.70 4.59
CA THR A 748 -10.89 -54.26 5.95
C THR A 748 -10.74 -53.17 7.01
N SER A 749 -11.81 -52.41 7.25
CA SER A 749 -12.13 -51.83 8.58
C SER A 749 -13.45 -51.06 8.48
N SER A 750 -14.32 -51.24 9.47
CA SER A 750 -15.69 -50.73 9.57
C SER A 750 -15.82 -49.22 9.84
N PHE A 751 -15.03 -48.39 9.15
CA PHE A 751 -15.27 -46.96 9.03
C PHE A 751 -15.45 -46.65 7.54
N SER A 752 -16.68 -46.36 7.13
CA SER A 752 -16.97 -45.85 5.79
C SER A 752 -16.10 -44.61 5.53
N PRO A 753 -15.25 -44.58 4.49
CA PRO A 753 -14.52 -43.36 4.16
C PRO A 753 -15.53 -42.29 3.74
N PHE A 754 -15.50 -41.15 4.43
CA PHE A 754 -16.31 -39.98 4.11
C PHE A 754 -16.00 -39.56 2.66
N ASN A 755 -16.94 -39.75 1.73
CA ASN A 755 -16.79 -39.35 0.34
C ASN A 755 -17.52 -38.01 0.11
N PRO A 756 -16.83 -36.86 0.19
CA PRO A 756 -17.47 -35.55 0.08
C PRO A 756 -18.04 -35.27 -1.32
N HIS A 757 -17.59 -35.97 -2.37
CA HIS A 757 -18.05 -35.73 -3.73
C HIS A 757 -19.52 -36.17 -3.96
N GLY A 758 -20.02 -37.14 -3.18
CA GLY A 758 -21.41 -37.60 -3.25
C GLY A 758 -22.39 -36.83 -2.35
N MET A 759 -21.92 -35.82 -1.62
CA MET A 759 -22.75 -35.05 -0.69
C MET A 759 -23.65 -34.07 -1.44
N LEU A 760 -24.89 -33.92 -0.99
CA LEU A 760 -25.83 -32.94 -1.58
C LEU A 760 -25.56 -31.54 -1.01
N LEU A 761 -25.71 -30.52 -1.85
CA LEU A 761 -25.50 -29.12 -1.45
C LEU A 761 -26.37 -28.75 -0.24
N LYS A 762 -27.65 -29.17 -0.23
CA LYS A 762 -28.59 -28.90 0.87
C LYS A 762 -28.11 -29.40 2.23
N ASP A 763 -27.35 -30.50 2.26
CA ASP A 763 -26.90 -31.12 3.51
C ASP A 763 -25.70 -30.37 4.12
N MET A 764 -25.02 -29.58 3.29
CA MET A 764 -23.92 -28.70 3.65
C MET A 764 -24.38 -27.34 4.19
N LEU A 765 -25.56 -26.87 3.78
CA LEU A 765 -26.03 -25.53 4.13
C LEU A 765 -26.35 -25.39 5.62
N ASP A 766 -26.30 -24.15 6.09
CA ASP A 766 -26.62 -23.81 7.48
C ASP A 766 -28.03 -24.25 7.88
N LYS A 767 -28.10 -25.35 8.64
CA LYS A 767 -29.35 -25.99 9.09
C LYS A 767 -30.18 -25.12 10.04
N ARG A 768 -29.64 -23.99 10.50
CA ARG A 768 -30.36 -23.02 11.35
C ARG A 768 -31.35 -22.18 10.54
N ILE A 769 -31.22 -22.16 9.22
CA ILE A 769 -32.08 -21.40 8.28
C ILE A 769 -32.94 -22.38 7.50
N ALA A 770 -34.16 -21.96 7.17
CA ALA A 770 -35.02 -22.72 6.27
C ALA A 770 -34.36 -22.94 4.91
N THR A 771 -34.62 -24.09 4.30
CA THR A 771 -34.15 -24.42 2.96
C THR A 771 -34.56 -23.33 1.95
N PRO A 772 -33.65 -22.87 1.08
CA PRO A 772 -33.96 -21.78 0.15
C PRO A 772 -35.06 -22.18 -0.84
N GLN A 773 -36.00 -21.27 -1.09
CA GLN A 773 -37.04 -21.43 -2.11
C GLN A 773 -36.46 -21.29 -3.53
N ALA A 774 -37.16 -21.77 -4.57
CA ALA A 774 -36.63 -21.93 -5.93
C ALA A 774 -35.76 -20.76 -6.47
N GLU A 775 -36.21 -19.50 -6.42
CA GLU A 775 -35.43 -18.35 -6.93
C GLU A 775 -34.18 -18.03 -6.08
N ILE A 776 -34.24 -18.32 -4.79
CA ILE A 776 -33.12 -18.15 -3.85
C ILE A 776 -32.14 -19.33 -4.00
N ALA A 777 -32.66 -20.53 -4.21
CA ALA A 777 -31.91 -21.76 -4.38
C ALA A 777 -30.93 -21.66 -5.55
N ASP A 778 -31.34 -21.13 -6.71
CA ASP A 778 -30.46 -20.89 -7.86
C ASP A 778 -29.29 -19.95 -7.53
N LYS A 779 -29.55 -18.90 -6.74
CA LYS A 779 -28.51 -17.96 -6.29
C LYS A 779 -27.53 -18.63 -5.32
N VAL A 780 -28.04 -19.48 -4.42
CA VAL A 780 -27.21 -20.25 -3.48
C VAL A 780 -26.36 -21.29 -4.22
N ILE A 781 -26.91 -21.97 -5.23
CA ILE A 781 -26.15 -22.88 -6.11
C ILE A 781 -25.02 -22.11 -6.82
N THR A 782 -25.33 -20.94 -7.38
CA THR A 782 -24.34 -20.10 -8.07
C THR A 782 -23.22 -19.66 -7.14
N ILE A 783 -23.56 -19.19 -5.93
CA ILE A 783 -22.57 -18.83 -4.90
C ILE A 783 -21.71 -20.04 -4.52
N ALA A 784 -22.30 -21.22 -4.31
CA ALA A 784 -21.56 -22.42 -3.96
C ALA A 784 -20.60 -22.83 -5.09
N LYS A 785 -21.06 -22.83 -6.34
CA LYS A 785 -20.23 -23.12 -7.52
C LYS A 785 -19.04 -22.16 -7.63
N LEU A 786 -19.28 -20.86 -7.48
CA LEU A 786 -18.23 -19.84 -7.50
C LEU A 786 -17.24 -20.04 -6.35
N ALA A 787 -17.74 -20.33 -5.14
CA ALA A 787 -16.88 -20.55 -3.97
C ALA A 787 -15.97 -21.78 -4.15
N PHE A 788 -16.49 -22.90 -4.68
CA PHE A 788 -15.69 -24.07 -5.01
C PHE A 788 -14.64 -23.80 -6.11
N SER A 789 -14.99 -23.00 -7.12
CA SER A 789 -14.04 -22.57 -8.15
C SER A 789 -12.93 -21.66 -7.58
N CYS A 790 -13.26 -20.81 -6.61
CA CYS A 790 -12.30 -19.93 -5.93
C CYS A 790 -11.29 -20.69 -5.06
N ILE A 791 -11.68 -21.80 -4.44
CA ILE A 791 -10.79 -22.60 -3.58
C ILE A 791 -9.96 -23.65 -4.33
N ASN A 792 -9.83 -23.53 -5.67
CA ASN A 792 -8.98 -24.43 -6.44
C ASN A 792 -7.51 -24.35 -5.97
N ALA A 793 -6.83 -25.49 -5.83
CA ALA A 793 -5.43 -25.52 -5.41
C ALA A 793 -4.50 -24.81 -6.40
N ASN A 794 -4.82 -24.85 -7.70
CA ASN A 794 -4.10 -24.12 -8.73
C ASN A 794 -4.63 -22.68 -8.86
N PRO A 795 -3.82 -21.64 -8.58
CA PRO A 795 -4.25 -20.25 -8.65
C PRO A 795 -4.66 -19.79 -10.07
N ASP A 796 -4.12 -20.42 -11.12
CA ASP A 796 -4.43 -20.05 -12.51
C ASP A 796 -5.86 -20.46 -12.91
N LEU A 797 -6.40 -21.51 -12.27
CA LEU A 797 -7.76 -22.01 -12.50
C LEU A 797 -8.83 -21.23 -11.71
N ARG A 798 -8.42 -20.38 -10.75
CA ARG A 798 -9.36 -19.56 -9.99
C ARG A 798 -9.91 -18.42 -10.85
N PRO A 799 -11.20 -18.08 -10.73
CA PRO A 799 -11.75 -16.91 -11.42
C PRO A 799 -11.15 -15.61 -10.87
N THR A 800 -11.30 -14.52 -11.61
CA THR A 800 -11.00 -13.18 -11.10
C THR A 800 -12.17 -12.67 -10.26
N MET A 801 -11.92 -11.72 -9.35
CA MET A 801 -13.01 -11.11 -8.57
C MET A 801 -13.94 -10.27 -9.43
N GLU A 802 -13.47 -9.74 -10.55
CA GLU A 802 -14.31 -9.14 -11.60
C GLU A 802 -15.32 -10.16 -12.15
N ARG A 803 -14.87 -11.35 -12.53
CA ARG A 803 -15.76 -12.41 -13.03
C ARG A 803 -16.75 -12.87 -11.95
N VAL A 804 -16.27 -13.07 -10.72
CA VAL A 804 -17.13 -13.46 -9.58
C VAL A 804 -18.20 -12.39 -9.31
N SER A 805 -17.82 -11.12 -9.24
CA SER A 805 -18.76 -10.00 -9.03
C SER A 805 -19.78 -9.87 -10.17
N GLN A 806 -19.35 -10.04 -11.42
CA GLN A 806 -20.23 -10.05 -12.58
C GLN A 806 -21.22 -11.21 -12.54
N GLU A 807 -20.76 -12.45 -12.31
CA GLU A 807 -21.62 -13.63 -12.24
C GLU A 807 -22.66 -13.54 -11.10
N LEU A 808 -22.27 -13.00 -9.93
CA LEU A 808 -23.19 -12.72 -8.82
C LEU A 808 -24.19 -11.59 -9.11
N SER A 809 -23.88 -10.71 -10.06
CA SER A 809 -24.71 -9.56 -10.46
C SER A 809 -25.63 -9.87 -11.64
N THR A 810 -25.25 -10.82 -12.52
CA THR A 810 -26.06 -11.23 -13.66
C THR A 810 -27.30 -12.02 -13.27
N ARG A 811 -28.41 -11.76 -13.96
CA ARG A 811 -29.69 -12.46 -13.80
C ARG A 811 -29.87 -13.53 -14.89
N ARG A 812 -29.08 -14.61 -14.87
CA ARG A 812 -29.22 -15.83 -15.70
C ARG A 812 -28.62 -17.01 -14.89
N GLN A 813 -29.07 -18.27 -14.90
CA GLN A 813 -29.94 -19.10 -15.75
C GLN A 813 -30.61 -20.11 -14.78
N SER A 814 -31.88 -20.49 -14.96
CA SER A 814 -32.53 -21.50 -14.11
C SER A 814 -31.74 -22.81 -14.18
N PHE A 815 -31.28 -23.36 -13.05
CA PHE A 815 -30.69 -24.69 -13.05
C PHE A 815 -31.76 -25.69 -13.49
N SER A 816 -31.42 -26.58 -14.43
CA SER A 816 -32.35 -27.61 -14.94
C SER A 816 -32.67 -28.68 -13.90
N GLU A 817 -31.85 -28.81 -12.86
CA GLU A 817 -31.95 -29.84 -11.83
C GLU A 817 -32.59 -29.29 -10.56
N SER A 818 -33.37 -30.12 -9.87
CA SER A 818 -33.93 -29.78 -8.57
C SER A 818 -32.80 -29.50 -7.57
N PHE A 819 -32.89 -28.40 -6.82
CA PHE A 819 -31.95 -28.03 -5.75
C PHE A 819 -31.64 -29.19 -4.78
N ASP A 820 -32.61 -30.09 -4.58
CA ASP A 820 -32.48 -31.27 -3.73
C ASP A 820 -31.51 -32.35 -4.24
N MET A 821 -31.11 -32.28 -5.52
CA MET A 821 -30.31 -33.29 -6.21
C MET A 821 -28.90 -32.80 -6.57
N VAL A 822 -28.59 -31.52 -6.33
CA VAL A 822 -27.29 -30.94 -6.67
C VAL A 822 -26.21 -31.49 -5.74
N THR A 823 -25.24 -32.19 -6.31
CA THR A 823 -24.09 -32.76 -5.59
C THR A 823 -22.88 -31.83 -5.59
N LEU A 824 -21.98 -31.98 -4.62
CA LEU A 824 -20.72 -31.24 -4.61
C LEU A 824 -19.84 -31.54 -5.83
N ARG A 825 -19.89 -32.76 -6.37
CA ARG A 825 -19.17 -33.13 -7.60
C ARG A 825 -19.56 -32.25 -8.80
N GLN A 826 -20.86 -32.05 -9.01
CA GLN A 826 -21.38 -31.21 -10.09
C GLN A 826 -20.96 -29.74 -9.94
N LEU A 827 -20.92 -29.23 -8.69
CA LEU A 827 -20.47 -27.85 -8.41
C LEU A 827 -18.98 -27.63 -8.71
N MET A 828 -18.17 -28.71 -8.64
CA MET A 828 -16.73 -28.67 -8.89
C MET A 828 -16.34 -28.92 -10.36
N ASN A 829 -17.32 -29.10 -11.27
CA ASN A 829 -17.11 -29.43 -12.68
C ASN A 829 -16.24 -30.70 -12.93
N LEU A 830 -16.34 -31.73 -12.09
CA LEU A 830 -15.60 -33.00 -12.23
C LEU A 830 -16.22 -34.01 -13.22
N ASP A 831 -17.07 -33.53 -14.14
CA ASP A 831 -17.80 -34.33 -15.14
C ASP A 831 -17.21 -34.19 -16.56
N HIS A 832 -16.04 -33.53 -16.71
CA HIS A 832 -15.39 -33.28 -18.01
C HIS A 832 -13.95 -33.82 -18.13
N GLU A 833 -13.51 -34.69 -17.22
CA GLU A 833 -12.31 -35.50 -17.40
C GLU A 833 -12.72 -36.96 -17.65
N ASP A 834 -13.05 -37.25 -18.91
CA ASP A 834 -13.00 -38.59 -19.53
C ASP A 834 -12.25 -38.47 -20.87
#